data_AF-A0A147JYR6-F1
#
_entry.id   AF-A0A147JYR6-F1
#
_cell.length_a   1.000
_cell.length_b   1.000
_cell.length_c   1.000
_cell.angle_alpha   90.00
_cell.angle_beta   90.00
_cell.angle_gamma   90.00
#
_symmetry.space_group_name_H-M   'P 1'
#
loop_
_entity.id
_entity.type
_entity.pdbx_description
1 polymer ?
#
loop_
_entity_poly.entity_id
_entity_poly.type
_entity_poly.pdbx_seq_one_letter_code
_entity_poly.pdbx_strand_id
1 'polypeptide(L)'
;MSYCRECGAEVRDGAKFCPNCGTQVFVKTRAGISPAAQSKEAYPPAAPSKVTKQPEAPLPRETPAGEAKAGRENKKPNRNFLKYGILSILIIALVVTGALASMEGQTYPTTATTQTTTPPTTTSTSTITTSTRPFDNRIDRVVLYESDYPAITKITYVNKDGVTITDADAYAGLVVLLVKKDIDRTTVAAAVSSHGGELVMEMPICGIYWARVAEGGEAGFISSMLSKSFVKDVFPCFPVELAQEGTAYVDAEQPSGWFWDAYDSGALDSDVVIIDAWTNDGFSGAGAGNGQDHGAAVSDISTSCSGSAGASKSEVDVYNQPQGTGEGYINSSSIVPAIALAMINATDADRVTAINLSIGYKGGLNDGIDRHGPDSPEVANIQEGELRFLEQILHGMETMGQPYLDHVLISIAAGNMGVDLTKQLGVLKDKYPSAWGHVIIAGGLDGNNERIRGFNTSENPDDIIYAQMPSGLNGTSFAAPQFTCLATALAAERPDLTSWEIKEAILEAAPVISTYRTKPTLAAALAKANELFPEGAPIPDITGTWTGTYTAIGKNSYTPWTYNDGGDQVWTIASVSDHYFSGTMSITGVQLRWDQSGEVAGYASCTGTVSGYIYGSTLDGSYTYYVKDTGDYVTWHFEATLSGNTITYERSYTSGSYLSFTLTKQGS
;
A
#
# COMPACT_ATOMS: atom_id res chain seq x y z
N MET A 1 -15.84 0.26 -38.05
CA MET A 1 -14.75 1.22 -37.75
C MET A 1 -14.40 1.10 -36.27
N SER A 2 -13.25 0.50 -36.00
CA SER A 2 -12.74 0.24 -34.65
C SER A 2 -11.53 1.14 -34.39
N TYR A 3 -11.30 1.52 -33.14
CA TYR A 3 -10.13 2.30 -32.73
C TYR A 3 -9.24 1.43 -31.84
N CYS A 4 -7.93 1.64 -31.92
CA CYS A 4 -6.97 0.94 -31.08
C CYS A 4 -7.14 1.40 -29.63
N ARG A 5 -7.31 0.45 -28.71
CA ARG A 5 -7.48 0.75 -27.28
C ARG A 5 -6.23 1.33 -26.62
N GLU A 6 -5.05 1.05 -27.17
CA GLU A 6 -3.78 1.54 -26.63
C GLU A 6 -3.42 2.95 -27.10
N CYS A 7 -3.67 3.29 -28.37
CA CYS A 7 -3.19 4.56 -28.93
C CYS A 7 -4.27 5.42 -29.57
N GLY A 8 -5.53 5.00 -29.55
CA GLY A 8 -6.66 5.75 -30.11
C GLY A 8 -6.67 5.86 -31.64
N ALA A 9 -5.68 5.30 -32.34
CA ALA A 9 -5.63 5.35 -33.80
C ALA A 9 -6.76 4.53 -34.44
N GLU A 10 -7.31 5.02 -35.55
CA GLU A 10 -8.31 4.28 -36.31
C GLU A 10 -7.71 2.98 -36.86
N VAL A 11 -8.41 1.87 -36.61
CA VAL A 11 -8.02 0.54 -37.04
C VAL A 11 -8.99 0.06 -38.10
N ARG A 12 -8.43 -0.46 -39.21
CA ARG A 12 -9.22 -1.05 -40.29
C ARG A 12 -9.96 -2.28 -39.78
N ASP A 13 -11.22 -2.42 -40.15
CA ASP A 13 -12.04 -3.58 -39.77
C ASP A 13 -11.33 -4.88 -40.21
N GLY A 14 -11.10 -5.79 -39.25
CA GLY A 14 -10.38 -7.05 -39.45
C GLY A 14 -8.85 -7.00 -39.29
N ALA A 15 -8.25 -5.85 -38.96
CA ALA A 15 -6.83 -5.79 -38.63
C ALA A 15 -6.55 -6.57 -37.33
N LYS A 16 -5.57 -7.48 -37.37
CA LYS A 16 -5.14 -8.24 -36.19
C LYS A 16 -4.25 -7.41 -35.25
N PHE A 17 -3.59 -6.39 -35.78
CA PHE A 17 -2.68 -5.51 -35.04
C PHE A 17 -2.90 -4.06 -35.48
N CYS A 18 -2.76 -3.12 -34.54
CA CYS A 18 -2.83 -1.70 -34.82
C CYS A 18 -1.62 -1.29 -35.68
N PRO A 19 -1.82 -0.65 -36.84
CA PRO A 19 -0.71 -0.22 -37.69
C PRO A 19 0.10 0.96 -37.10
N ASN A 20 -0.41 1.60 -36.04
CA ASN A 20 0.25 2.73 -35.39
C ASN A 20 1.15 2.29 -34.23
N CYS A 21 0.65 1.45 -33.30
CA CYS A 21 1.40 1.05 -32.10
C CYS A 21 1.76 -0.44 -32.04
N GLY A 22 1.32 -1.26 -33.00
CA GLY A 22 1.64 -2.69 -33.05
C GLY A 22 0.78 -3.59 -32.14
N THR A 23 -0.06 -3.01 -31.27
CA THR A 23 -0.89 -3.80 -30.34
C THR A 23 -1.94 -4.64 -31.05
N GLN A 24 -2.16 -5.86 -30.58
CA GLN A 24 -3.16 -6.78 -31.10
C GLN A 24 -4.59 -6.23 -30.89
N VAL A 25 -5.42 -6.28 -31.93
CA VAL A 25 -6.78 -5.74 -31.91
C VAL A 25 -7.72 -6.93 -31.75
N PHE A 26 -8.38 -7.03 -30.59
CA PHE A 26 -9.33 -8.11 -30.30
C PHE A 26 -10.62 -7.92 -31.12
N VAL A 27 -10.80 -8.74 -32.16
CA VAL A 27 -12.04 -8.76 -32.95
C VAL A 27 -12.99 -9.78 -32.34
N LYS A 28 -14.07 -9.32 -31.70
CA LYS A 28 -15.23 -10.14 -31.33
C LYS A 28 -15.95 -10.55 -32.62
N THR A 29 -15.81 -11.79 -33.04
CA THR A 29 -16.41 -12.30 -34.29
C THR A 29 -17.93 -12.15 -34.26
N ARG A 30 -18.48 -11.22 -35.05
CA ARG A 30 -19.90 -11.22 -35.45
C ARG A 30 -20.00 -11.51 -36.94
N ALA A 31 -20.81 -12.50 -37.25
CA ALA A 31 -21.10 -12.97 -38.59
C ALA A 31 -21.83 -11.89 -39.43
N GLY A 32 -21.39 -11.73 -40.68
CA GLY A 32 -22.17 -11.29 -41.83
C GLY A 32 -22.62 -9.83 -41.88
N ILE A 33 -22.02 -9.04 -42.79
CA ILE A 33 -22.65 -8.26 -43.88
C ILE A 33 -21.53 -7.46 -44.60
N SER A 34 -21.51 -7.53 -45.93
CA SER A 34 -20.77 -6.67 -46.89
C SER A 34 -21.78 -5.64 -47.44
N PRO A 35 -21.46 -4.41 -47.96
CA PRO A 35 -20.30 -4.14 -48.81
C PRO A 35 -19.68 -2.70 -48.85
N ALA A 36 -18.49 -2.67 -49.47
CA ALA A 36 -17.96 -1.70 -50.45
C ALA A 36 -17.71 -0.20 -50.11
N ALA A 37 -16.45 0.18 -50.41
CA ALA A 37 -16.02 1.31 -51.28
C ALA A 37 -15.13 2.37 -50.59
N GLN A 38 -13.82 2.22 -50.79
CA GLN A 38 -12.78 3.22 -50.55
C GLN A 38 -12.78 4.30 -51.63
N SER A 39 -12.51 5.54 -51.23
CA SER A 39 -11.75 6.47 -52.06
C SER A 39 -10.69 7.18 -51.22
N LYS A 40 -9.51 7.29 -51.82
CA LYS A 40 -8.26 7.85 -51.29
C LYS A 40 -8.24 9.35 -51.54
N GLU A 41 -7.58 10.11 -50.67
CA GLU A 41 -6.87 11.32 -51.08
C GLU A 41 -5.65 11.56 -50.20
N ALA A 42 -4.60 12.11 -50.81
CA ALA A 42 -3.22 12.15 -50.35
C ALA A 42 -2.63 13.55 -50.55
N TYR A 43 -1.50 13.78 -49.85
CA TYR A 43 -0.47 14.83 -49.97
C TYR A 43 -0.71 16.15 -49.20
N PRO A 44 0.35 16.95 -48.89
CA PRO A 44 1.81 16.73 -48.95
C PRO A 44 2.57 17.16 -47.65
N PRO A 45 3.92 17.00 -47.59
CA PRO A 45 4.74 17.20 -46.38
C PRO A 45 5.57 18.50 -46.33
N ALA A 46 6.17 18.70 -45.14
CA ALA A 46 7.30 19.59 -44.79
C ALA A 46 6.98 21.10 -44.69
N ALA A 47 7.58 21.92 -43.81
CA ALA A 47 8.98 21.96 -43.41
C ALA A 47 9.20 22.85 -42.14
N PRO A 48 10.42 22.90 -41.57
CA PRO A 48 10.72 23.23 -40.17
C PRO A 48 11.28 24.65 -39.96
N SER A 49 11.35 25.11 -38.70
CA SER A 49 12.30 26.10 -38.16
C SER A 49 11.94 26.37 -36.69
N LYS A 50 12.82 26.75 -35.75
CA LYS A 50 14.28 26.87 -35.64
C LYS A 50 14.55 27.08 -34.15
N VAL A 51 15.66 26.53 -33.69
CA VAL A 51 16.29 26.79 -32.40
C VAL A 51 16.68 28.26 -32.29
N THR A 52 16.38 28.89 -31.14
CA THR A 52 17.08 30.13 -30.73
C THR A 52 17.41 30.09 -29.26
N LYS A 53 18.57 30.69 -28.96
CA LYS A 53 19.45 30.49 -27.82
C LYS A 53 19.02 31.19 -26.53
N GLN A 54 19.33 30.54 -25.43
CA GLN A 54 19.41 31.03 -24.05
C GLN A 54 20.43 32.19 -23.89
N PRO A 55 20.22 33.11 -22.94
CA PRO A 55 21.29 33.87 -22.31
C PRO A 55 21.56 33.45 -20.85
N GLU A 56 22.85 33.45 -20.57
CA GLU A 56 23.65 33.31 -19.34
C GLU A 56 23.14 33.87 -18.00
N ALA A 57 23.63 33.22 -16.94
CA ALA A 57 23.45 33.49 -15.51
C ALA A 57 24.37 34.61 -14.96
N PRO A 58 24.06 35.19 -13.79
CA PRO A 58 25.02 35.93 -12.97
C PRO A 58 25.52 35.15 -11.73
N LEU A 59 26.76 35.48 -11.39
CA LEU A 59 27.70 34.92 -10.39
C LEU A 59 27.31 35.07 -8.90
N PRO A 60 27.94 34.29 -7.98
CA PRO A 60 27.55 34.19 -6.57
C PRO A 60 28.14 35.31 -5.70
N ARG A 61 27.43 35.65 -4.61
CA ARG A 61 27.86 36.62 -3.60
C ARG A 61 28.20 35.95 -2.27
N GLU A 62 29.27 36.46 -1.66
CA GLU A 62 30.02 35.96 -0.51
C GLU A 62 29.28 35.99 0.84
N THR A 63 29.69 35.07 1.71
CA THR A 63 29.37 34.93 3.14
C THR A 63 30.11 35.98 4.00
N PRO A 64 29.56 36.32 5.17
CA PRO A 64 30.40 36.62 6.33
C PRO A 64 30.15 35.68 7.51
N ALA A 65 31.26 35.22 8.10
CA ALA A 65 31.36 34.53 9.36
C ALA A 65 31.14 35.47 10.57
N GLY A 66 30.64 34.93 11.67
CA GLY A 66 30.60 35.58 12.98
C GLY A 66 30.36 34.57 14.11
N GLU A 67 31.41 34.30 14.89
CA GLU A 67 31.43 33.44 16.07
C GLU A 67 30.71 34.06 17.28
N ALA A 68 30.14 33.22 18.18
CA ALA A 68 30.17 33.45 19.63
C ALA A 68 29.87 32.16 20.43
N LYS A 69 30.76 31.83 21.38
CA LYS A 69 30.64 30.76 22.39
C LYS A 69 30.02 31.27 23.70
N ALA A 70 29.21 30.43 24.37
CA ALA A 70 29.03 30.33 25.85
C ALA A 70 28.05 29.17 26.12
N GLY A 71 28.09 28.32 27.15
CA GLY A 71 28.91 28.07 28.33
C GLY A 71 28.21 26.94 29.11
N ARG A 72 28.92 25.89 29.56
CA ARG A 72 28.37 24.75 30.32
C ARG A 72 28.31 25.10 31.81
N GLU A 73 27.15 24.87 32.45
CA GLU A 73 27.00 24.93 33.91
C GLU A 73 26.69 23.53 34.49
N ASN A 74 27.51 23.07 35.43
CA ASN A 74 27.38 21.79 36.12
C ASN A 74 26.50 21.92 37.37
N LYS A 75 25.41 21.13 37.48
CA LYS A 75 24.62 21.00 38.72
C LYS A 75 24.88 19.66 39.43
N LYS A 76 25.18 19.71 40.72
CA LYS A 76 25.38 18.57 41.64
C LYS A 76 24.04 17.93 42.07
N PRO A 77 23.99 16.61 42.35
CA PRO A 77 22.74 15.92 42.68
C PRO A 77 22.32 16.09 44.15
N ASN A 78 21.01 16.19 44.37
CA ASN A 78 20.35 16.42 45.66
C ASN A 78 20.02 15.09 46.38
N ARG A 79 20.37 14.99 47.66
CA ARG A 79 20.48 13.76 48.47
C ARG A 79 19.15 13.20 49.02
N ASN A 80 18.01 13.65 48.51
CA ASN A 80 16.67 13.29 49.00
C ASN A 80 15.93 12.24 48.15
N PHE A 81 16.46 11.88 46.98
CA PHE A 81 15.84 10.90 46.07
C PHE A 81 15.92 9.45 46.60
N LEU A 82 16.94 9.13 47.40
CA LEU A 82 17.23 7.77 47.87
C LEU A 82 16.23 7.24 48.92
N LYS A 83 15.51 8.13 49.62
CA LYS A 83 14.56 7.73 50.69
C LYS A 83 13.18 7.33 50.16
N TYR A 84 12.78 7.88 49.00
CA TYR A 84 11.48 7.55 48.39
C TYR A 84 11.54 6.27 47.53
N GLY A 85 12.70 5.97 46.94
CA GLY A 85 12.89 4.74 46.15
C GLY A 85 12.82 3.44 46.96
N ILE A 86 13.26 3.45 48.22
CA ILE A 86 13.24 2.25 49.08
C ILE A 86 11.80 1.94 49.57
N LEU A 87 10.98 2.97 49.78
CA LEU A 87 9.59 2.79 50.23
C LEU A 87 8.69 2.25 49.11
N SER A 88 8.92 2.67 47.86
CA SER A 88 8.18 2.14 46.69
C SER A 88 8.50 0.68 46.39
N ILE A 89 9.75 0.24 46.59
CA ILE A 89 10.15 -1.17 46.37
C ILE A 89 9.49 -2.09 47.40
N LEU A 90 9.35 -1.66 48.66
CA LEU A 90 8.71 -2.46 49.71
C LEU A 90 7.20 -2.61 49.49
N ILE A 91 6.53 -1.60 48.92
CA ILE A 91 5.09 -1.67 48.60
C ILE A 91 4.85 -2.63 47.42
N ILE A 92 5.69 -2.57 46.38
CA ILE A 92 5.60 -3.47 45.23
C ILE A 92 5.85 -4.93 45.65
N ALA A 93 6.84 -5.18 46.51
CA ALA A 93 7.10 -6.52 47.03
C ALA A 93 5.91 -7.12 47.81
N LEU A 94 5.18 -6.28 48.57
CA LEU A 94 4.02 -6.70 49.34
C LEU A 94 2.80 -7.05 48.47
N VAL A 95 2.61 -6.32 47.36
CA VAL A 95 1.55 -6.61 46.37
C VAL A 95 1.85 -7.90 45.60
N VAL A 96 3.12 -8.14 45.23
CA VAL A 96 3.54 -9.36 44.53
C VAL A 96 3.39 -10.61 45.42
N THR A 97 3.68 -10.52 46.72
CA THR A 97 3.45 -11.65 47.64
C THR A 97 1.97 -11.95 47.89
N GLY A 98 1.09 -10.95 47.78
CA GLY A 98 -0.36 -11.14 47.89
C GLY A 98 -0.98 -11.82 46.67
N ALA A 99 -0.47 -11.53 45.47
CA ALA A 99 -0.94 -12.11 44.22
C ALA A 99 -0.53 -13.59 44.05
N LEU A 100 0.65 -13.98 44.53
CA LEU A 100 1.14 -15.36 44.44
C LEU A 100 0.43 -16.33 45.41
N ALA A 101 -0.14 -15.82 46.51
CA ALA A 101 -0.91 -16.63 47.46
C ALA A 101 -2.36 -16.93 47.02
N SER A 102 -2.85 -16.31 45.93
CA SER A 102 -4.24 -16.52 45.45
C SER A 102 -4.36 -17.49 44.26
N MET A 103 -3.27 -18.17 43.86
CA MET A 103 -3.26 -19.09 42.71
C MET A 103 -3.20 -20.58 43.07
N GLU A 104 -3.20 -20.94 44.37
CA GLU A 104 -3.34 -22.34 44.81
C GLU A 104 -4.83 -22.70 44.94
N GLY A 105 -5.43 -23.21 43.86
CA GLY A 105 -6.82 -23.67 43.96
C GLY A 105 -7.55 -24.06 42.68
N GLN A 106 -6.90 -24.57 41.63
CA GLN A 106 -7.61 -25.28 40.56
C GLN A 106 -6.85 -26.53 40.11
N THR A 107 -7.31 -27.68 40.59
CA THR A 107 -6.94 -29.01 40.12
C THR A 107 -7.70 -29.33 38.83
N TYR A 108 -6.98 -29.61 37.73
CA TYR A 108 -7.56 -30.15 36.50
C TYR A 108 -7.62 -31.69 36.54
N PRO A 109 -8.69 -32.34 36.04
CA PRO A 109 -8.76 -33.79 35.97
C PRO A 109 -7.98 -34.36 34.77
N THR A 110 -7.22 -35.42 35.04
CA THR A 110 -6.41 -36.20 34.10
C THR A 110 -7.26 -37.14 33.23
N THR A 111 -6.99 -37.08 31.91
CA THR A 111 -7.04 -38.12 30.87
C THR A 111 -8.24 -39.07 30.76
N ALA A 112 -8.92 -39.01 29.59
CA ALA A 112 -9.61 -40.16 29.01
C ALA A 112 -8.99 -40.49 27.64
N THR A 113 -8.39 -41.66 27.55
CA THR A 113 -7.84 -42.26 26.32
C THR A 113 -8.98 -42.73 25.42
N THR A 114 -9.10 -42.19 24.21
CA THR A 114 -10.02 -42.72 23.20
C THR A 114 -9.22 -43.33 22.06
N GLN A 115 -9.48 -44.62 21.80
CA GLN A 115 -8.84 -45.40 20.74
C GLN A 115 -9.26 -44.89 19.35
N THR A 116 -8.26 -44.63 18.51
CA THR A 116 -8.43 -44.33 17.08
C THR A 116 -8.72 -45.61 16.30
N THR A 117 -9.84 -45.67 15.61
CA THR A 117 -10.12 -46.65 14.55
C THR A 117 -9.96 -45.97 13.19
N THR A 118 -9.06 -46.50 12.37
CA THR A 118 -8.74 -46.04 11.01
C THR A 118 -9.86 -46.40 10.02
N PRO A 119 -10.45 -45.45 9.26
CA PRO A 119 -11.27 -45.75 8.09
C PRO A 119 -10.40 -45.91 6.83
N PRO A 120 -10.88 -46.66 5.82
CA PRO A 120 -10.07 -47.08 4.68
C PRO A 120 -9.86 -45.95 3.66
N THR A 121 -8.62 -45.84 3.20
CA THR A 121 -8.15 -45.00 2.10
C THR A 121 -8.94 -45.29 0.81
N THR A 122 -9.65 -44.29 0.30
CA THR A 122 -10.21 -44.30 -1.05
C THR A 122 -9.31 -43.43 -1.93
N THR A 123 -8.59 -44.06 -2.85
CA THR A 123 -7.72 -43.38 -3.81
C THR A 123 -8.58 -42.72 -4.89
N SER A 124 -8.82 -41.42 -4.75
CA SER A 124 -9.40 -40.58 -5.79
C SER A 124 -8.30 -40.11 -6.73
N THR A 125 -8.22 -40.68 -7.93
CA THR A 125 -7.33 -40.19 -8.98
C THR A 125 -7.88 -38.86 -9.52
N SER A 126 -7.33 -37.74 -9.06
CA SER A 126 -7.62 -36.42 -9.61
C SER A 126 -6.94 -36.27 -10.97
N THR A 127 -7.75 -36.11 -12.01
CA THR A 127 -7.29 -35.79 -13.36
C THR A 127 -6.77 -34.35 -13.38
N ILE A 128 -5.45 -34.17 -13.41
CA ILE A 128 -4.82 -32.87 -13.62
C ILE A 128 -5.16 -32.43 -15.05
N THR A 129 -6.04 -31.46 -15.17
CA THR A 129 -6.33 -30.81 -16.44
C THR A 129 -5.26 -29.76 -16.64
N THR A 130 -4.29 -30.03 -17.52
CA THR A 130 -3.23 -29.09 -17.87
C THR A 130 -3.88 -27.89 -18.56
N SER A 131 -3.92 -26.74 -17.88
CA SER A 131 -4.36 -25.47 -18.47
C SER A 131 -3.46 -25.15 -19.66
N THR A 132 -4.08 -24.85 -20.80
CA THR A 132 -3.40 -24.47 -22.04
C THR A 132 -3.46 -22.95 -22.28
N ARG A 133 -3.61 -22.13 -21.21
CA ARG A 133 -3.38 -20.69 -21.36
C ARG A 133 -1.95 -20.50 -21.89
N PRO A 134 -1.75 -19.73 -22.97
CA PRO A 134 -0.41 -19.37 -23.38
C PRO A 134 0.23 -18.62 -22.21
N PHE A 135 1.28 -19.22 -21.64
CA PHE A 135 2.10 -18.58 -20.61
C PHE A 135 2.51 -17.21 -21.15
N ASP A 136 2.05 -16.15 -20.50
CA ASP A 136 2.30 -14.80 -20.93
C ASP A 136 3.75 -14.44 -20.59
N ASN A 137 4.49 -13.93 -21.58
CA ASN A 137 5.89 -13.54 -21.46
C ASN A 137 6.09 -12.25 -20.64
N ARG A 138 5.04 -11.72 -19.99
CA ARG A 138 5.11 -10.54 -19.11
C ARG A 138 6.01 -10.72 -17.88
N ILE A 139 6.29 -11.95 -17.48
CA ILE A 139 7.25 -12.29 -16.41
C ILE A 139 8.66 -12.62 -16.91
N ASP A 140 8.90 -12.75 -18.22
CA ASP A 140 10.21 -13.11 -18.83
C ASP A 140 11.34 -12.07 -18.57
N ARG A 141 11.05 -11.01 -17.82
CA ARG A 141 11.97 -9.92 -17.49
C ARG A 141 11.97 -9.53 -16.01
N VAL A 142 11.28 -10.33 -15.18
CA VAL A 142 11.41 -10.19 -13.75
C VAL A 142 12.75 -10.81 -13.36
N VAL A 143 13.61 -10.00 -12.76
CA VAL A 143 14.85 -10.44 -12.12
C VAL A 143 14.62 -10.25 -10.64
N LEU A 144 14.82 -11.30 -9.85
CA LEU A 144 14.65 -11.21 -8.42
C LEU A 144 16.04 -11.21 -7.75
N TYR A 145 16.10 -10.74 -6.51
CA TYR A 145 17.36 -10.63 -5.78
C TYR A 145 17.78 -11.98 -5.15
N GLU A 146 18.78 -12.64 -5.71
CA GLU A 146 19.20 -14.00 -5.30
C GLU A 146 20.34 -14.05 -4.26
N SER A 147 20.90 -12.91 -3.85
CA SER A 147 22.06 -12.87 -2.95
C SER A 147 21.67 -12.79 -1.47
N ASP A 148 22.62 -13.10 -0.58
CA ASP A 148 22.49 -12.78 0.84
C ASP A 148 22.28 -11.27 1.05
N TYR A 149 21.51 -10.91 2.08
CA TYR A 149 21.35 -9.51 2.47
C TYR A 149 22.66 -9.00 3.10
N PRO A 150 23.11 -7.78 2.72
CA PRO A 150 24.21 -7.11 3.40
C PRO A 150 23.89 -6.83 4.87
N ALA A 151 24.91 -6.47 5.66
CA ALA A 151 24.70 -6.07 7.04
C ALA A 151 23.80 -4.83 7.15
N ILE A 152 23.02 -4.74 8.22
CA ILE A 152 22.24 -3.54 8.53
C ILE A 152 23.18 -2.44 9.01
N THR A 153 23.05 -1.26 8.43
CA THR A 153 23.80 -0.05 8.79
C THR A 153 22.86 1.14 8.92
N LYS A 154 23.37 2.23 9.51
CA LYS A 154 22.65 3.49 9.68
C LYS A 154 22.95 4.43 8.50
N ILE A 155 21.92 4.77 7.74
CA ILE A 155 22.04 5.67 6.58
C ILE A 155 21.29 6.97 6.86
N THR A 156 21.94 8.09 6.53
CA THR A 156 21.31 9.41 6.48
C THR A 156 21.15 9.83 5.02
N TYR A 157 19.93 10.13 4.59
CA TYR A 157 19.62 10.49 3.20
C TYR A 157 18.52 11.56 3.13
N VAL A 158 18.36 12.18 1.96
CA VAL A 158 17.25 13.10 1.69
C VAL A 158 16.23 12.35 0.83
N ASN A 159 14.98 12.28 1.30
CA ASN A 159 13.91 11.59 0.58
C ASN A 159 13.34 12.47 -0.56
N LYS A 160 12.39 11.94 -1.34
CA LYS A 160 11.75 12.69 -2.44
C LYS A 160 11.08 14.00 -2.00
N ASP A 161 10.66 14.09 -0.74
CA ASP A 161 9.96 15.24 -0.17
C ASP A 161 10.98 16.31 0.32
N GLY A 162 12.29 16.10 0.11
CA GLY A 162 13.34 16.99 0.58
C GLY A 162 13.64 16.88 2.07
N VAL A 163 13.05 15.92 2.77
CA VAL A 163 13.24 15.68 4.20
C VAL A 163 14.51 14.86 4.42
N THR A 164 15.37 15.35 5.32
CA THR A 164 16.53 14.57 5.76
C THR A 164 16.06 13.51 6.75
N ILE A 165 16.20 12.25 6.38
CA ILE A 165 16.00 11.09 7.25
C ILE A 165 17.37 10.71 7.82
N THR A 166 17.50 10.75 9.14
CA THR A 166 18.74 10.45 9.86
C THR A 166 18.71 9.08 10.50
N ASP A 167 19.85 8.38 10.50
CA ASP A 167 20.04 7.09 11.18
C ASP A 167 18.97 6.04 10.88
N ALA A 168 18.53 5.97 9.62
CA ALA A 168 17.63 4.92 9.18
C ALA A 168 18.39 3.58 9.07
N ASP A 169 17.85 2.52 9.67
CA ASP A 169 18.36 1.17 9.46
C ASP A 169 18.15 0.75 8.01
N ALA A 170 19.18 0.27 7.33
CA ALA A 170 19.10 -0.16 5.95
C ALA A 170 20.11 -1.26 5.66
N TYR A 171 19.78 -2.16 4.74
CA TYR A 171 20.76 -3.10 4.20
C TYR A 171 21.84 -2.33 3.42
N ALA A 172 23.08 -2.42 3.90
CA ALA A 172 24.22 -1.70 3.34
C ALA A 172 24.34 -1.91 1.82
N GLY A 173 24.40 -0.82 1.06
CA GLY A 173 24.55 -0.83 -0.38
C GLY A 173 23.31 -1.24 -1.17
N LEU A 174 22.15 -1.49 -0.56
CA LEU A 174 20.91 -1.79 -1.28
C LEU A 174 19.94 -0.61 -1.28
N VAL A 175 19.44 -0.26 -2.46
CA VAL A 175 18.52 0.86 -2.68
C VAL A 175 17.35 0.38 -3.52
N VAL A 176 16.13 0.76 -3.12
CA VAL A 176 14.89 0.53 -3.86
C VAL A 176 14.59 1.74 -4.74
N LEU A 177 14.24 1.49 -6.00
CA LEU A 177 13.87 2.49 -7.00
C LEU A 177 12.45 2.21 -7.48
N LEU A 178 11.61 3.24 -7.40
CA LEU A 178 10.27 3.26 -7.96
C LEU A 178 10.26 4.19 -9.16
N VAL A 179 9.89 3.69 -10.34
CA VAL A 179 9.91 4.44 -11.60
C VAL A 179 8.53 4.42 -12.27
N LYS A 180 8.32 5.32 -13.22
CA LYS A 180 7.10 5.30 -14.04
C LYS A 180 7.08 4.02 -14.92
N LYS A 181 5.90 3.40 -15.04
CA LYS A 181 5.71 2.10 -15.70
C LYS A 181 5.95 2.08 -17.22
N ASP A 182 5.90 3.24 -17.85
CA ASP A 182 6.13 3.44 -19.30
C ASP A 182 7.62 3.57 -19.66
N ILE A 183 8.50 3.50 -18.67
CA ILE A 183 9.93 3.71 -18.85
C ILE A 183 10.60 2.39 -19.21
N ASP A 184 11.30 2.40 -20.35
CA ASP A 184 12.03 1.23 -20.81
C ASP A 184 13.14 0.83 -19.82
N ARG A 185 13.22 -0.47 -19.52
CA ARG A 185 14.20 -1.08 -18.62
C ARG A 185 15.64 -0.68 -18.95
N THR A 186 16.01 -0.53 -20.22
CA THR A 186 17.36 -0.13 -20.62
C THR A 186 17.68 1.31 -20.22
N THR A 187 16.67 2.19 -20.16
CA THR A 187 16.82 3.57 -19.66
C THR A 187 17.12 3.58 -18.16
N VAL A 188 16.39 2.75 -17.40
CA VAL A 188 16.64 2.59 -15.95
C VAL A 188 18.03 2.02 -15.71
N ALA A 189 18.38 0.92 -16.37
CA ALA A 189 19.69 0.27 -16.24
C ALA A 189 20.85 1.22 -16.57
N ALA A 190 20.73 2.02 -17.64
CA ALA A 190 21.73 3.02 -18.01
C ALA A 190 21.86 4.13 -16.96
N ALA A 191 20.74 4.61 -16.42
CA ALA A 191 20.75 5.62 -15.37
C ALA A 191 21.41 5.11 -14.08
N VAL A 192 21.03 3.90 -13.63
CA VAL A 192 21.61 3.25 -12.45
C VAL A 192 23.13 3.06 -12.63
N SER A 193 23.54 2.50 -13.77
CA SER A 193 24.96 2.28 -14.08
C SER A 193 25.77 3.59 -14.12
N SER A 194 25.18 4.66 -14.67
CA SER A 194 25.86 5.96 -14.77
C SER A 194 26.11 6.65 -13.42
N HIS A 195 25.44 6.22 -12.35
CA HIS A 195 25.63 6.72 -10.98
C HIS A 195 26.26 5.68 -10.05
N GLY A 196 26.93 4.67 -10.62
CA GLY A 196 27.71 3.69 -9.85
C GLY A 196 26.88 2.60 -9.16
N GLY A 197 25.64 2.38 -9.60
CA GLY A 197 24.82 1.25 -9.15
C GLY A 197 24.79 0.11 -10.16
N GLU A 198 24.36 -1.06 -9.70
CA GLU A 198 24.08 -2.27 -10.48
C GLU A 198 22.65 -2.73 -10.18
N LEU A 199 21.85 -3.01 -11.21
CA LEU A 199 20.52 -3.58 -10.97
C LEU A 199 20.65 -5.03 -10.49
N VAL A 200 20.03 -5.33 -9.35
CA VAL A 200 20.06 -6.67 -8.72
C VAL A 200 18.67 -7.28 -8.51
N MET A 201 17.63 -6.49 -8.71
CA MET A 201 16.24 -6.93 -8.83
C MET A 201 15.53 -5.97 -9.79
N GLU A 202 14.66 -6.52 -10.62
CA GLU A 202 13.96 -5.83 -11.69
C GLU A 202 12.55 -6.39 -11.81
N MET A 203 11.54 -5.54 -11.68
CA MET A 203 10.16 -5.81 -12.08
C MET A 203 9.71 -4.69 -13.02
N PRO A 204 10.18 -4.68 -14.28
CA PRO A 204 9.97 -3.55 -15.18
C PRO A 204 8.51 -3.19 -15.41
N ILE A 205 7.64 -4.19 -15.47
CA ILE A 205 6.19 -4.03 -15.68
C ILE A 205 5.52 -3.22 -14.55
N CYS A 206 6.06 -3.31 -13.34
CA CYS A 206 5.58 -2.59 -12.15
C CYS A 206 6.39 -1.32 -11.86
N GLY A 207 7.47 -1.07 -12.60
CA GLY A 207 8.38 0.04 -12.31
C GLY A 207 9.13 -0.11 -10.98
N ILE A 208 9.36 -1.34 -10.49
CA ILE A 208 10.07 -1.60 -9.24
C ILE A 208 11.43 -2.19 -9.57
N TYR A 209 12.49 -1.63 -9.01
CA TYR A 209 13.86 -2.07 -9.24
C TYR A 209 14.68 -1.93 -7.97
N TRP A 210 15.67 -2.79 -7.75
CA TRP A 210 16.71 -2.55 -6.76
C TRP A 210 18.05 -2.35 -7.42
N ALA A 211 18.80 -1.42 -6.87
CA ALA A 211 20.20 -1.21 -7.19
C ALA A 211 21.08 -1.60 -6.01
N ARG A 212 22.15 -2.33 -6.31
CA ARG A 212 23.32 -2.43 -5.46
C ARG A 212 24.26 -1.28 -5.76
N VAL A 213 24.72 -0.60 -4.72
CA VAL A 213 25.72 0.48 -4.78
C VAL A 213 26.85 0.17 -3.81
N ALA A 214 27.96 0.91 -3.90
CA ALA A 214 29.00 0.82 -2.88
C ALA A 214 28.44 1.21 -1.51
N GLU A 215 28.75 0.42 -0.47
CA GLU A 215 28.38 0.72 0.92
C GLU A 215 28.81 2.13 1.32
N GLY A 216 27.89 2.90 1.91
CA GLY A 216 28.07 4.31 2.24
C GLY A 216 27.83 5.28 1.06
N GLY A 217 27.60 4.77 -0.15
CA GLY A 217 27.28 5.55 -1.35
C GLY A 217 25.77 5.78 -1.58
N GLU A 218 24.91 5.21 -0.74
CA GLU A 218 23.46 5.16 -0.92
C GLU A 218 22.86 6.56 -0.98
N ALA A 219 23.24 7.46 -0.07
CA ALA A 219 22.70 8.83 -0.02
C ALA A 219 23.00 9.63 -1.30
N GLY A 220 24.21 9.49 -1.86
CA GLY A 220 24.60 10.15 -3.10
C GLY A 220 23.88 9.56 -4.32
N PHE A 221 23.70 8.24 -4.33
CA PHE A 221 22.94 7.56 -5.37
C PHE A 221 21.46 7.95 -5.34
N ILE A 222 20.82 7.93 -4.16
CA ILE A 222 19.42 8.35 -3.96
C ILE A 222 19.22 9.78 -4.49
N SER A 223 20.06 10.72 -4.05
CA SER A 223 19.99 12.13 -4.50
C SER A 223 20.10 12.25 -6.03
N SER A 224 20.99 11.45 -6.64
CA SER A 224 21.21 11.46 -8.09
C SER A 224 20.03 10.89 -8.86
N MET A 225 19.40 9.83 -8.35
CA MET A 225 18.26 9.20 -8.99
C MET A 225 16.97 10.00 -8.80
N LEU A 226 16.75 10.64 -7.65
CA LEU A 226 15.63 11.55 -7.42
C LEU A 226 15.64 12.76 -8.38
N SER A 227 16.81 13.12 -8.93
CA SER A 227 16.90 14.17 -9.98
C SER A 227 16.33 13.76 -11.34
N LYS A 228 16.01 12.48 -11.55
CA LYS A 228 15.50 11.97 -12.83
C LYS A 228 13.98 12.12 -12.88
N SER A 229 13.47 12.75 -13.94
CA SER A 229 12.04 13.02 -14.13
C SER A 229 11.15 11.76 -14.28
N PHE A 230 11.76 10.60 -14.48
CA PHE A 230 11.07 9.31 -14.60
C PHE A 230 11.04 8.49 -13.31
N VAL A 231 11.79 8.93 -12.29
CA VAL A 231 11.81 8.32 -10.96
C VAL A 231 10.64 8.88 -10.16
N LYS A 232 9.86 8.00 -9.54
CA LYS A 232 8.79 8.35 -8.61
C LYS A 232 9.34 8.50 -7.19
N ASP A 233 10.23 7.60 -6.77
CA ASP A 233 10.96 7.69 -5.50
C ASP A 233 12.17 6.75 -5.51
N VAL A 234 13.10 6.99 -4.58
CA VAL A 234 14.27 6.16 -4.32
C VAL A 234 14.62 6.23 -2.83
N PHE A 235 14.78 5.08 -2.20
CA PHE A 235 15.05 4.99 -0.76
C PHE A 235 15.90 3.76 -0.43
N PRO A 236 16.61 3.74 0.71
CA PRO A 236 17.34 2.57 1.15
C PRO A 236 16.44 1.35 1.32
N CYS A 237 16.99 0.16 1.11
CA CYS A 237 16.29 -1.09 1.41
C CYS A 237 16.19 -1.27 2.94
N PHE A 238 15.04 -0.99 3.54
CA PHE A 238 14.85 -1.04 5.00
C PHE A 238 14.68 -2.49 5.50
N PRO A 239 15.30 -2.88 6.61
CA PRO A 239 14.93 -4.10 7.31
C PRO A 239 13.60 -3.88 8.06
N VAL A 240 12.80 -4.94 8.21
CA VAL A 240 11.62 -4.92 9.08
C VAL A 240 11.81 -5.96 10.18
N GLU A 241 11.72 -5.48 11.42
CA GLU A 241 11.76 -6.32 12.60
C GLU A 241 10.33 -6.73 12.99
N LEU A 242 10.01 -8.01 12.84
CA LEU A 242 8.65 -8.52 12.97
C LEU A 242 8.26 -8.99 14.36
N ALA A 243 6.95 -9.06 14.56
CA ALA A 243 6.31 -9.44 15.80
C ALA A 243 6.54 -10.89 16.30
N GLN A 244 6.67 -11.84 15.38
CA GLN A 244 6.44 -13.25 15.73
C GLN A 244 7.60 -14.04 16.34
N GLU A 245 8.79 -13.47 16.55
CA GLU A 245 9.92 -14.30 17.01
C GLU A 245 10.58 -13.87 18.32
N GLY A 246 10.95 -14.91 19.08
CA GLY A 246 11.99 -14.91 20.09
C GLY A 246 13.29 -15.43 19.49
N THR A 247 14.38 -15.30 20.25
CA THR A 247 15.80 -15.44 19.85
C THR A 247 16.28 -16.83 19.35
N ALA A 248 15.43 -17.69 18.79
CA ALA A 248 15.80 -19.04 18.38
C ALA A 248 16.19 -19.09 16.89
N TYR A 249 17.50 -19.30 16.68
CA TYR A 249 18.22 -19.51 15.42
C TYR A 249 17.52 -20.43 14.42
N VAL A 250 17.46 -20.01 13.15
CA VAL A 250 17.18 -20.91 12.02
C VAL A 250 18.49 -21.39 11.40
N ASP A 251 18.56 -22.68 11.04
CA ASP A 251 19.75 -23.34 10.51
C ASP A 251 20.00 -22.94 9.04
N ALA A 252 21.28 -22.79 8.68
CA ALA A 252 21.77 -22.17 7.43
C ALA A 252 21.46 -22.92 6.11
N GLU A 253 20.72 -24.01 6.15
CA GLU A 253 20.72 -24.98 5.04
C GLU A 253 19.49 -24.94 4.13
N GLN A 254 18.51 -24.06 4.38
CA GLN A 254 17.47 -23.85 3.37
C GLN A 254 17.98 -22.78 2.39
N PRO A 255 18.30 -23.15 1.12
CA PRO A 255 18.54 -22.14 0.11
C PRO A 255 17.29 -21.26 0.03
N SER A 256 17.48 -20.02 -0.40
CA SER A 256 16.50 -18.98 -0.67
C SER A 256 15.16 -19.42 -1.28
N GLY A 257 15.06 -20.65 -1.78
CA GLY A 257 14.18 -21.24 -2.77
C GLY A 257 12.67 -21.26 -2.56
N TRP A 258 12.04 -20.93 -1.43
CA TRP A 258 10.56 -21.09 -1.37
C TRP A 258 9.77 -19.98 -2.05
N PHE A 259 10.18 -18.70 -1.90
CA PHE A 259 9.64 -17.63 -2.75
C PHE A 259 9.92 -17.91 -4.25
N TRP A 260 11.05 -18.57 -4.53
CA TRP A 260 11.50 -18.91 -5.88
C TRP A 260 10.79 -20.12 -6.45
N ASP A 261 10.48 -21.12 -5.63
CA ASP A 261 9.67 -22.27 -5.97
C ASP A 261 8.23 -21.80 -6.21
N ALA A 262 7.73 -20.85 -5.40
CA ALA A 262 6.43 -20.21 -5.60
C ALA A 262 6.40 -19.34 -6.88
N TYR A 263 7.49 -18.64 -7.20
CA TYR A 263 7.62 -17.89 -8.47
C TYR A 263 7.74 -18.82 -9.68
N ASP A 264 8.66 -19.78 -9.66
CA ASP A 264 8.97 -20.71 -10.74
C ASP A 264 7.84 -21.72 -11.02
N SER A 265 7.01 -22.03 -10.01
CA SER A 265 5.83 -22.88 -10.18
C SER A 265 4.56 -22.10 -10.59
N GLY A 266 4.61 -20.76 -10.63
CA GLY A 266 3.41 -19.93 -10.82
C GLY A 266 2.46 -19.97 -9.62
N ALA A 267 2.94 -20.33 -8.43
CA ALA A 267 2.12 -20.52 -7.24
C ALA A 267 1.30 -19.28 -6.89
N LEU A 268 1.78 -18.06 -7.19
CA LEU A 268 1.08 -16.79 -6.93
C LEU A 268 -0.14 -16.55 -7.84
N ASP A 269 -0.47 -17.45 -8.76
CA ASP A 269 -1.77 -17.47 -9.44
C ASP A 269 -2.78 -18.28 -8.60
N SER A 270 -3.25 -17.68 -7.51
CA SER A 270 -4.32 -18.26 -6.67
C SER A 270 -5.34 -17.22 -6.23
N ASP A 271 -6.54 -17.67 -5.87
CA ASP A 271 -7.62 -16.85 -5.32
C ASP A 271 -7.23 -16.21 -3.98
N VAL A 272 -6.44 -16.95 -3.20
CA VAL A 272 -5.88 -16.51 -1.92
C VAL A 272 -4.36 -16.59 -1.96
N VAL A 273 -3.68 -15.53 -1.53
CA VAL A 273 -2.24 -15.53 -1.31
C VAL A 273 -1.97 -15.19 0.15
N ILE A 274 -1.28 -16.06 0.88
CA ILE A 274 -0.86 -15.82 2.26
C ILE A 274 0.62 -15.47 2.26
N ILE A 275 0.95 -14.26 2.67
CA ILE A 275 2.33 -13.80 2.88
C ILE A 275 2.56 -13.76 4.38
N ASP A 276 3.36 -14.69 4.89
CA ASP A 276 3.60 -14.85 6.34
C ASP A 276 5.04 -15.32 6.61
N ALA A 277 5.39 -15.40 7.89
CA ALA A 277 6.60 -16.05 8.38
C ALA A 277 6.25 -17.50 8.75
N TRP A 278 6.74 -18.47 7.98
CA TRP A 278 6.49 -19.88 8.25
C TRP A 278 7.62 -20.44 9.11
N THR A 279 7.29 -21.00 10.28
CA THR A 279 8.31 -21.69 11.08
C THR A 279 8.47 -23.11 10.54
N ASN A 280 9.47 -23.29 9.66
CA ASN A 280 9.77 -24.56 9.00
C ASN A 280 10.31 -25.67 9.95
N ASP A 281 10.39 -25.42 11.26
CA ASP A 281 11.03 -26.29 12.24
C ASP A 281 10.05 -27.11 13.10
N GLY A 282 8.75 -27.07 12.82
CA GLY A 282 7.76 -27.82 13.60
C GLY A 282 7.70 -27.34 15.06
N PHE A 283 8.14 -26.11 15.33
CA PHE A 283 7.79 -25.42 16.55
C PHE A 283 6.28 -25.16 16.49
N SER A 284 5.51 -25.84 17.33
CA SER A 284 4.16 -25.38 17.65
C SER A 284 4.31 -24.00 18.27
N GLY A 285 4.21 -22.94 17.46
CA GLY A 285 4.42 -21.57 17.89
C GLY A 285 3.54 -21.31 19.12
N ALA A 286 4.17 -20.87 20.21
CA ALA A 286 3.47 -20.57 21.47
C ALA A 286 2.37 -19.48 21.32
N GLY A 287 2.22 -18.88 20.14
CA GLY A 287 1.21 -17.87 19.81
C GLY A 287 -0.06 -18.37 19.13
N ALA A 288 -0.07 -19.56 18.50
CA ALA A 288 -1.28 -20.07 17.85
C ALA A 288 -2.22 -20.78 18.83
N GLY A 289 -1.80 -21.12 20.06
CA GLY A 289 -2.67 -21.73 21.08
C GLY A 289 -3.31 -23.09 20.74
N ASN A 290 -3.15 -23.58 19.50
CA ASN A 290 -3.82 -24.74 18.92
C ASN A 290 -2.83 -25.84 18.48
N GLY A 291 -1.52 -25.61 18.63
CA GLY A 291 -0.47 -26.56 18.27
C GLY A 291 0.02 -26.50 16.82
N GLN A 292 -0.49 -25.57 15.99
CA GLN A 292 0.00 -25.30 14.65
C GLN A 292 1.06 -24.19 14.64
N ASP A 293 1.85 -24.12 13.56
CA ASP A 293 2.65 -22.94 13.22
C ASP A 293 1.74 -21.72 12.93
N HIS A 294 2.25 -20.51 13.16
CA HIS A 294 1.56 -19.24 12.93
C HIS A 294 1.01 -19.12 11.51
N GLY A 295 1.87 -19.31 10.49
CA GLY A 295 1.48 -19.22 9.08
C GLY A 295 0.40 -20.25 8.71
N ALA A 296 0.49 -21.46 9.25
CA ALA A 296 -0.52 -22.50 9.04
C ALA A 296 -1.89 -22.11 9.62
N ALA A 297 -1.94 -21.59 10.84
CA ALA A 297 -3.19 -21.14 11.44
C ALA A 297 -3.82 -19.96 10.67
N VAL A 298 -2.99 -19.02 10.19
CA VAL A 298 -3.43 -17.91 9.33
C VAL A 298 -3.99 -18.41 8.00
N SER A 299 -3.32 -19.37 7.36
CA SER A 299 -3.75 -20.00 6.10
C SER A 299 -5.08 -20.76 6.25
N ASP A 300 -5.24 -21.53 7.31
CA ASP A 300 -6.47 -22.24 7.62
C ASP A 300 -7.65 -21.26 7.77
N ILE A 301 -7.47 -20.17 8.53
CA ILE A 301 -8.53 -19.16 8.70
C ILE A 301 -8.87 -18.50 7.36
N SER A 302 -7.86 -18.17 6.54
CA SER A 302 -8.04 -17.48 5.25
C SER A 302 -8.92 -18.24 4.27
N THR A 303 -9.08 -19.55 4.46
CA THR A 303 -9.83 -20.46 3.57
C THR A 303 -10.99 -21.20 4.27
N SER A 304 -11.32 -20.80 5.51
CA SER A 304 -12.28 -21.52 6.36
C SER A 304 -13.75 -21.11 6.20
N CYS A 305 -14.05 -19.99 5.55
CA CYS A 305 -15.41 -19.46 5.45
C CYS A 305 -16.18 -20.04 4.26
N SER A 306 -17.50 -20.14 4.41
CA SER A 306 -18.42 -20.57 3.34
C SER A 306 -18.24 -19.69 2.09
N GLY A 307 -17.98 -20.32 0.94
CA GLY A 307 -17.69 -19.63 -0.32
C GLY A 307 -16.20 -19.61 -0.69
N SER A 308 -15.29 -19.82 0.27
CA SER A 308 -13.83 -19.90 0.04
C SER A 308 -13.28 -21.33 0.03
N ALA A 309 -14.07 -22.34 0.42
CA ALA A 309 -13.60 -23.72 0.61
C ALA A 309 -13.12 -24.43 -0.68
N GLY A 310 -13.39 -23.87 -1.86
CA GLY A 310 -12.88 -24.34 -3.15
C GLY A 310 -11.84 -23.41 -3.78
N ALA A 311 -11.46 -22.33 -3.09
CA ALA A 311 -10.50 -21.35 -3.57
C ALA A 311 -9.10 -21.97 -3.65
N SER A 312 -8.39 -21.65 -4.73
CA SER A 312 -6.96 -21.93 -4.83
C SER A 312 -6.18 -21.07 -3.83
N LYS A 313 -5.09 -21.61 -3.26
CA LYS A 313 -4.25 -20.87 -2.32
C LYS A 313 -2.76 -21.00 -2.62
N SER A 314 -2.04 -19.90 -2.41
CA SER A 314 -0.57 -19.85 -2.36
C SER A 314 -0.13 -19.49 -0.96
N GLU A 315 0.89 -20.18 -0.48
CA GLU A 315 1.54 -19.90 0.80
C GLU A 315 2.95 -19.41 0.49
N VAL A 316 3.24 -18.17 0.88
CA VAL A 316 4.49 -17.48 0.60
C VAL A 316 5.19 -17.26 1.91
N ASP A 317 6.38 -17.86 2.02
CA ASP A 317 7.29 -17.62 3.12
C ASP A 317 8.21 -16.46 2.76
N VAL A 318 8.13 -15.37 3.54
CA VAL A 318 9.00 -14.20 3.38
C VAL A 318 10.12 -14.18 4.42
N TYR A 319 10.25 -15.24 5.21
CA TYR A 319 11.28 -15.37 6.22
C TYR A 319 12.56 -16.00 5.65
N ASN A 320 13.71 -15.35 5.89
CA ASN A 320 15.03 -15.94 5.65
C ASN A 320 15.99 -15.49 6.77
N GLN A 321 16.48 -16.43 7.59
CA GLN A 321 17.58 -16.18 8.53
C GLN A 321 18.85 -16.87 8.02
N PRO A 322 19.81 -16.13 7.44
CA PRO A 322 21.15 -16.64 7.28
C PRO A 322 21.76 -16.94 8.66
N GLN A 323 22.40 -18.10 8.82
CA GLN A 323 22.99 -18.49 10.10
C GLN A 323 24.02 -17.45 10.58
N GLY A 324 23.83 -16.95 11.80
CA GLY A 324 24.78 -16.05 12.47
C GLY A 324 24.51 -14.55 12.31
N THR A 325 23.38 -14.12 11.74
CA THR A 325 23.04 -12.70 11.56
C THR A 325 22.29 -12.04 12.73
N GLY A 326 21.99 -12.76 13.81
CA GLY A 326 21.26 -12.21 14.96
C GLY A 326 19.74 -12.33 14.82
N GLU A 327 18.97 -11.46 15.51
CA GLU A 327 17.50 -11.43 15.48
C GLU A 327 16.98 -11.38 14.03
N GLY A 328 15.95 -12.18 13.72
CA GLY A 328 15.45 -12.38 12.36
C GLY A 328 14.80 -11.12 11.81
N TYR A 329 15.39 -10.56 10.76
CA TYR A 329 14.78 -9.47 9.99
C TYR A 329 14.01 -10.07 8.82
N ILE A 330 12.73 -9.74 8.71
CA ILE A 330 12.01 -9.98 7.47
C ILE A 330 12.41 -8.92 6.48
N ASN A 331 12.55 -9.37 5.24
CA ASN A 331 12.73 -8.48 4.14
C ASN A 331 11.35 -7.94 3.71
N SER A 332 11.00 -6.70 4.08
CA SER A 332 9.84 -6.00 3.47
C SER A 332 9.92 -5.99 1.95
N SER A 333 11.14 -6.06 1.45
CA SER A 333 11.49 -6.12 0.05
C SER A 333 11.19 -7.49 -0.58
N SER A 334 10.78 -8.54 0.14
CA SER A 334 10.12 -9.73 -0.46
C SER A 334 8.60 -9.61 -0.44
N ILE A 335 8.03 -8.83 0.48
CA ILE A 335 6.58 -8.58 0.55
C ILE A 335 6.08 -7.82 -0.69
N VAL A 336 6.73 -6.69 -1.03
CA VAL A 336 6.27 -5.87 -2.17
C VAL A 336 6.35 -6.62 -3.50
N PRO A 337 7.44 -7.36 -3.82
CA PRO A 337 7.49 -8.19 -5.02
C PRO A 337 6.46 -9.33 -5.03
N ALA A 338 6.19 -9.98 -3.89
CA ALA A 338 5.15 -10.99 -3.78
C ALA A 338 3.77 -10.41 -4.12
N ILE A 339 3.45 -9.23 -3.56
CA ILE A 339 2.21 -8.50 -3.88
C ILE A 339 2.16 -8.13 -5.37
N ALA A 340 3.26 -7.61 -5.91
CA ALA A 340 3.33 -7.20 -7.32
C ALA A 340 3.13 -8.37 -8.29
N LEU A 341 3.72 -9.53 -7.99
CA LEU A 341 3.52 -10.76 -8.77
C LEU A 341 2.08 -11.27 -8.66
N ALA A 342 1.49 -11.28 -7.45
CA ALA A 342 0.08 -11.63 -7.27
C ALA A 342 -0.83 -10.70 -8.06
N MET A 343 -0.56 -9.38 -8.07
CA MET A 343 -1.30 -8.41 -8.87
C MET A 343 -1.22 -8.69 -10.38
N ILE A 344 -0.02 -8.99 -10.90
CA ILE A 344 0.16 -9.33 -12.32
C ILE A 344 -0.67 -10.56 -12.66
N ASN A 345 -0.55 -11.64 -11.88
CA ASN A 345 -1.27 -12.89 -12.14
C ASN A 345 -2.79 -12.70 -12.03
N ALA A 346 -3.26 -11.94 -11.04
CA ALA A 346 -4.67 -11.64 -10.85
C ALA A 346 -5.25 -10.82 -12.01
N THR A 347 -4.50 -9.82 -12.50
CA THR A 347 -4.85 -9.02 -13.69
C THR A 347 -4.92 -9.89 -14.94
N ASP A 348 -4.00 -10.83 -15.09
CA ASP A 348 -3.96 -11.75 -16.24
C ASP A 348 -5.12 -12.75 -16.21
N ALA A 349 -5.48 -13.17 -15.00
CA ALA A 349 -6.61 -14.04 -14.75
C ALA A 349 -7.95 -13.30 -14.85
N ASP A 350 -7.97 -11.95 -14.84
CA ASP A 350 -9.17 -11.11 -14.80
C ASP A 350 -10.05 -11.46 -13.59
N ARG A 351 -9.40 -11.55 -12.41
CA ARG A 351 -10.05 -11.91 -11.14
C ARG A 351 -9.44 -11.14 -9.98
N VAL A 352 -10.21 -10.98 -8.90
CA VAL A 352 -9.67 -10.48 -7.63
C VAL A 352 -8.97 -11.60 -6.87
N THR A 353 -7.73 -11.34 -6.42
CA THR A 353 -7.00 -12.16 -5.45
C THR A 353 -7.03 -11.51 -4.09
N ALA A 354 -7.44 -12.25 -3.06
CA ALA A 354 -7.32 -11.78 -1.68
C ALA A 354 -5.94 -12.12 -1.13
N ILE A 355 -5.22 -11.11 -0.63
CA ILE A 355 -3.88 -11.29 -0.04
C ILE A 355 -3.99 -11.12 1.47
N ASN A 356 -3.47 -12.07 2.22
CA ASN A 356 -3.33 -11.96 3.66
C ASN A 356 -1.91 -11.56 4.05
N LEU A 357 -1.77 -10.54 4.89
CA LEU A 357 -0.52 -10.13 5.51
C LEU A 357 -0.69 -10.07 7.03
N SER A 358 -0.42 -11.19 7.70
CA SER A 358 -0.57 -11.34 9.16
C SER A 358 0.73 -11.08 9.92
N ILE A 359 1.57 -10.23 9.36
CA ILE A 359 2.86 -9.81 9.87
C ILE A 359 2.88 -8.28 10.05
N GLY A 360 3.62 -7.79 11.04
CA GLY A 360 3.70 -6.35 11.36
C GLY A 360 4.94 -6.00 12.19
N TYR A 361 5.15 -4.70 12.41
CA TYR A 361 6.33 -4.19 13.10
C TYR A 361 6.30 -4.47 14.61
N LYS A 362 7.46 -4.84 15.20
CA LYS A 362 7.62 -5.01 16.67
C LYS A 362 8.81 -4.26 17.26
N GLY A 363 9.91 -4.12 16.54
CA GLY A 363 11.07 -3.36 17.02
C GLY A 363 11.66 -3.86 18.34
N GLY A 364 11.69 -5.18 18.57
CA GLY A 364 12.29 -5.81 19.75
C GLY A 364 11.50 -5.66 21.05
N LEU A 365 10.28 -5.13 20.97
CA LEU A 365 9.43 -4.86 22.13
C LEU A 365 8.45 -6.00 22.41
N ASN A 366 7.93 -6.08 23.63
CA ASN A 366 6.91 -7.08 23.97
C ASN A 366 5.52 -6.69 23.44
N ASP A 367 4.89 -7.63 22.75
CA ASP A 367 3.50 -7.58 22.29
C ASP A 367 2.48 -7.62 23.44
N GLY A 368 1.25 -7.18 23.15
CA GLY A 368 0.09 -7.32 24.03
C GLY A 368 0.08 -6.36 25.23
N ILE A 369 1.05 -5.44 25.31
CA ILE A 369 1.10 -4.40 26.33
C ILE A 369 0.29 -3.19 25.87
N ASP A 370 -0.61 -2.70 26.74
CA ASP A 370 -1.36 -1.47 26.51
C ASP A 370 -0.44 -0.25 26.60
N ARG A 371 -0.30 0.47 25.48
CA ARG A 371 0.52 1.68 25.35
C ARG A 371 -0.29 2.89 24.88
N HIS A 372 -1.63 2.85 24.96
CA HIS A 372 -2.53 3.99 24.64
C HIS A 372 -2.46 5.13 25.68
N GLY A 373 -1.42 5.13 26.51
CA GLY A 373 -1.13 6.14 27.52
C GLY A 373 -0.49 7.40 26.92
N PRO A 374 0.14 8.24 27.76
CA PRO A 374 0.75 9.48 27.29
C PRO A 374 1.90 9.21 26.31
N ASP A 375 2.07 10.13 25.34
CA ASP A 375 3.16 10.10 24.36
C ASP A 375 4.51 9.86 25.06
N SER A 376 5.24 8.85 24.57
CA SER A 376 6.58 8.50 25.03
C SER A 376 7.48 8.21 23.83
N PRO A 377 8.82 8.28 23.98
CA PRO A 377 9.74 7.90 22.92
C PRO A 377 9.52 6.46 22.41
N GLU A 378 9.12 5.53 23.28
CA GLU A 378 8.79 4.16 22.90
C GLU A 378 7.55 4.12 21.98
N VAL A 379 6.47 4.79 22.37
CA VAL A 379 5.24 4.88 21.57
C VAL A 379 5.51 5.53 20.21
N ALA A 380 6.29 6.62 20.18
CA ALA A 380 6.67 7.29 18.94
C ALA A 380 7.48 6.37 18.02
N ASN A 381 8.42 5.58 18.57
CA ASN A 381 9.20 4.62 17.79
C ASN A 381 8.33 3.48 17.22
N ILE A 382 7.35 2.98 17.99
CA ILE A 382 6.39 1.98 17.50
C ILE A 382 5.57 2.55 16.35
N GLN A 383 4.98 3.72 16.56
CA GLN A 383 4.15 4.39 15.55
C GLN A 383 4.94 4.67 14.27
N GLU A 384 6.19 5.13 14.38
CA GLU A 384 7.06 5.36 13.23
C GLU A 384 7.45 4.06 12.52
N GLY A 385 7.71 2.98 13.27
CA GLY A 385 7.99 1.66 12.70
C GLY A 385 6.82 1.09 11.91
N GLU A 386 5.61 1.15 12.48
CA GLU A 386 4.37 0.73 11.80
C GLU A 386 4.08 1.61 10.57
N LEU A 387 4.28 2.93 10.68
CA LEU A 387 4.15 3.85 9.55
C LEU A 387 5.07 3.43 8.40
N ARG A 388 6.34 3.15 8.67
CA ARG A 388 7.33 2.75 7.65
C ARG A 388 7.04 1.38 7.06
N PHE A 389 6.53 0.46 7.87
CA PHE A 389 6.13 -0.87 7.39
C PHE A 389 4.99 -0.76 6.37
N LEU A 390 3.91 -0.06 6.73
CA LEU A 390 2.76 0.13 5.86
C LEU A 390 3.08 1.03 4.66
N GLU A 391 3.92 2.06 4.84
CA GLU A 391 4.34 2.96 3.76
C GLU A 391 5.02 2.18 2.64
N GLN A 392 5.92 1.24 2.94
CA GLN A 392 6.60 0.46 1.90
C GLN A 392 5.63 -0.35 1.05
N ILE A 393 4.61 -0.94 1.67
CA ILE A 393 3.57 -1.71 0.98
C ILE A 393 2.71 -0.81 0.11
N LEU A 394 2.11 0.23 0.72
CA LEU A 394 1.18 1.12 0.03
C LEU A 394 1.88 1.91 -1.09
N HIS A 395 3.13 2.31 -0.91
CA HIS A 395 3.87 3.03 -1.93
C HIS A 395 4.23 2.14 -3.13
N GLY A 396 4.54 0.87 -2.89
CA GLY A 396 4.72 -0.12 -3.95
C GLY A 396 3.41 -0.32 -4.75
N MET A 397 2.29 -0.47 -4.05
CA MET A 397 0.96 -0.58 -4.65
C MET A 397 0.58 0.67 -5.46
N GLU A 398 0.76 1.86 -4.89
CA GLU A 398 0.50 3.15 -5.54
C GLU A 398 1.35 3.33 -6.81
N THR A 399 2.58 2.82 -6.77
CA THR A 399 3.49 2.87 -7.91
C THR A 399 2.99 2.02 -9.07
N MET A 400 2.44 0.83 -8.79
CA MET A 400 1.86 -0.06 -9.79
C MET A 400 0.60 0.56 -10.42
N GLY A 401 -0.30 1.08 -9.58
CA GLY A 401 -1.52 1.76 -10.01
C GLY A 401 -2.45 0.86 -10.85
N GLN A 402 -3.38 1.47 -11.56
CA GLN A 402 -4.35 0.74 -12.37
C GLN A 402 -3.78 0.17 -13.68
N PRO A 403 -4.29 -0.98 -14.17
CA PRO A 403 -5.41 -1.78 -13.64
C PRO A 403 -5.02 -2.83 -12.56
N TYR A 404 -3.75 -2.83 -12.12
CA TYR A 404 -3.24 -3.87 -11.21
C TYR A 404 -3.89 -3.81 -9.83
N LEU A 405 -4.16 -2.60 -9.35
CA LEU A 405 -4.82 -2.38 -8.07
C LEU A 405 -6.21 -3.03 -8.03
N ASP A 406 -7.00 -2.93 -9.10
CA ASP A 406 -8.36 -3.49 -9.17
C ASP A 406 -8.43 -5.00 -8.97
N HIS A 407 -7.32 -5.74 -9.10
CA HIS A 407 -7.30 -7.19 -9.04
C HIS A 407 -6.77 -7.76 -7.71
N VAL A 408 -6.45 -6.95 -6.70
CA VAL A 408 -6.05 -7.47 -5.39
C VAL A 408 -6.66 -6.70 -4.22
N LEU A 409 -7.07 -7.42 -3.18
CA LEU A 409 -7.46 -6.82 -1.89
C LEU A 409 -6.57 -7.38 -0.79
N ILE A 410 -5.83 -6.52 -0.10
CA ILE A 410 -4.90 -6.94 0.95
C ILE A 410 -5.51 -6.72 2.33
N SER A 411 -5.56 -7.77 3.15
CA SER A 411 -5.90 -7.67 4.56
C SER A 411 -4.62 -7.70 5.40
N ILE A 412 -4.34 -6.62 6.13
CA ILE A 412 -3.11 -6.45 6.92
C ILE A 412 -3.49 -6.43 8.40
N ALA A 413 -2.79 -7.20 9.24
CA ALA A 413 -2.96 -7.14 10.69
C ALA A 413 -2.56 -5.76 11.25
N ALA A 414 -3.40 -5.18 12.10
CA ALA A 414 -3.14 -3.84 12.66
C ALA A 414 -1.91 -3.76 13.58
N GLY A 415 -1.46 -4.89 14.14
CA GLY A 415 -0.35 -5.00 15.07
C GLY A 415 -0.79 -5.09 16.53
N ASN A 416 0.09 -5.66 17.37
CA ASN A 416 -0.18 -6.01 18.77
C ASN A 416 0.64 -5.16 19.75
N MET A 417 0.94 -3.91 19.39
CA MET A 417 1.82 -3.04 20.16
C MET A 417 1.08 -2.10 21.13
N GLY A 418 -0.25 -2.08 21.06
CA GLY A 418 -1.11 -1.34 21.97
C GLY A 418 -1.01 0.17 21.79
N VAL A 419 -0.77 0.66 20.57
CA VAL A 419 -0.69 2.10 20.28
C VAL A 419 -1.86 2.59 19.42
N ASP A 420 -2.17 3.88 19.51
CA ASP A 420 -3.09 4.55 18.58
C ASP A 420 -2.34 4.92 17.28
N LEU A 421 -2.81 4.43 16.14
CA LEU A 421 -2.27 4.66 14.81
C LEU A 421 -3.06 5.69 13.99
N THR A 422 -4.06 6.36 14.56
CA THR A 422 -4.95 7.30 13.84
C THR A 422 -4.17 8.31 12.97
N LYS A 423 -3.09 8.88 13.52
CA LYS A 423 -2.26 9.85 12.80
C LYS A 423 -1.50 9.21 11.64
N GLN A 424 -0.91 8.04 11.88
CA GLN A 424 -0.10 7.31 10.90
C GLN A 424 -0.96 6.82 9.73
N LEU A 425 -2.11 6.22 10.03
CA LEU A 425 -3.05 5.75 9.00
C LEU A 425 -3.64 6.92 8.20
N GLY A 426 -3.93 8.06 8.85
CA GLY A 426 -4.32 9.28 8.16
C GLY A 426 -3.26 9.77 7.16
N VAL A 427 -1.99 9.81 7.57
CA VAL A 427 -0.87 10.17 6.67
C VAL A 427 -0.76 9.22 5.47
N LEU A 428 -0.91 7.91 5.71
CA LEU A 428 -0.81 6.90 4.65
C LEU A 428 -1.97 6.98 3.66
N LYS A 429 -3.20 7.15 4.17
CA LYS A 429 -4.39 7.38 3.34
C LYS A 429 -4.21 8.63 2.47
N ASP A 430 -3.66 9.69 3.05
CA ASP A 430 -3.43 10.93 2.33
C ASP A 430 -2.31 10.79 1.26
N LYS A 431 -1.28 9.98 1.52
CA LYS A 431 -0.13 9.84 0.62
C LYS A 431 -0.35 8.80 -0.49
N TYR A 432 -1.14 7.76 -0.22
CA TYR A 432 -1.35 6.60 -1.09
C TYR A 432 -2.84 6.27 -1.25
N PRO A 433 -3.66 7.22 -1.75
CA PRO A 433 -5.12 7.09 -1.76
C PRO A 433 -5.61 5.95 -2.64
N SER A 434 -4.96 5.72 -3.80
CA SER A 434 -5.36 4.64 -4.69
C SER A 434 -5.06 3.31 -4.04
N ALA A 435 -3.83 3.08 -3.56
CA ALA A 435 -3.46 1.86 -2.84
C ALA A 435 -4.33 1.63 -1.59
N TRP A 436 -4.64 2.69 -0.83
CA TRP A 436 -5.48 2.61 0.36
C TRP A 436 -6.84 2.00 0.04
N GLY A 437 -7.43 2.32 -1.12
CA GLY A 437 -8.66 1.75 -1.64
C GLY A 437 -8.67 0.23 -1.80
N HIS A 438 -7.50 -0.43 -1.73
CA HIS A 438 -7.33 -1.87 -1.92
C HIS A 438 -6.71 -2.56 -0.70
N VAL A 439 -6.77 -1.91 0.48
CA VAL A 439 -6.26 -2.43 1.74
C VAL A 439 -7.30 -2.37 2.85
N ILE A 440 -7.40 -3.43 3.64
CA ILE A 440 -8.12 -3.49 4.92
C ILE A 440 -7.08 -3.64 6.04
N ILE A 441 -7.05 -2.69 6.97
CA ILE A 441 -6.31 -2.85 8.23
C ILE A 441 -7.24 -3.53 9.24
N ALA A 442 -6.82 -4.69 9.74
CA ALA A 442 -7.65 -5.59 10.54
C ALA A 442 -7.27 -5.54 12.02
N GLY A 443 -8.22 -5.06 12.85
CA GLY A 443 -8.12 -5.06 14.31
C GLY A 443 -8.73 -6.31 14.95
N GLY A 444 -8.28 -6.65 16.15
CA GLY A 444 -8.79 -7.82 16.90
C GLY A 444 -9.72 -7.43 18.04
N LEU A 445 -10.80 -8.20 18.21
CA LEU A 445 -11.73 -8.11 19.35
C LEU A 445 -11.70 -9.40 20.17
N ASP A 446 -12.03 -9.26 21.45
CA ASP A 446 -12.30 -10.41 22.30
C ASP A 446 -13.70 -11.02 22.03
N GLY A 447 -14.04 -12.07 22.79
CA GLY A 447 -15.34 -12.75 22.70
C GLY A 447 -16.55 -11.89 23.06
N ASN A 448 -16.35 -10.71 23.66
CA ASN A 448 -17.41 -9.77 24.03
C ASN A 448 -17.58 -8.62 23.03
N ASN A 449 -16.84 -8.64 21.92
CA ASN A 449 -16.72 -7.51 20.99
C ASN A 449 -16.10 -6.28 21.68
N GLU A 450 -15.07 -6.47 22.50
CA GLU A 450 -14.29 -5.36 23.04
C GLU A 450 -12.91 -5.31 22.39
N ARG A 451 -12.41 -4.09 22.12
CA ARG A 451 -11.03 -3.88 21.64
C ARG A 451 -10.06 -4.39 22.71
N ILE A 452 -9.16 -5.28 22.32
CA ILE A 452 -8.11 -5.76 23.22
C ILE A 452 -7.08 -4.65 23.39
N ARG A 453 -6.86 -4.21 24.63
CA ARG A 453 -5.99 -3.06 24.96
C ARG A 453 -4.55 -3.17 24.46
N GLY A 454 -4.04 -4.39 24.35
CA GLY A 454 -2.70 -4.64 23.82
C GLY A 454 -2.60 -4.57 22.30
N PHE A 455 -3.69 -4.32 21.58
CA PHE A 455 -3.68 -4.21 20.11
C PHE A 455 -3.68 -2.77 19.66
N ASN A 456 -3.11 -2.54 18.48
CA ASN A 456 -3.12 -1.22 17.88
C ASN A 456 -4.56 -0.81 17.54
N THR A 457 -4.85 0.48 17.67
CA THR A 457 -6.19 1.03 17.40
C THR A 457 -6.13 2.25 16.49
N SER A 458 -7.30 2.68 16.05
CA SER A 458 -7.54 4.01 15.49
C SER A 458 -8.86 4.52 16.06
N GLU A 459 -8.94 5.83 16.24
CA GLU A 459 -10.13 6.56 16.65
C GLU A 459 -11.01 6.94 15.44
N ASN A 460 -10.51 6.78 14.22
CA ASN A 460 -11.33 6.85 13.02
C ASN A 460 -11.91 5.45 12.71
N PRO A 461 -13.25 5.28 12.69
CA PRO A 461 -13.90 3.98 12.46
C PRO A 461 -13.62 3.37 11.09
N ASP A 462 -13.16 4.16 10.12
CA ASP A 462 -12.90 3.70 8.75
C ASP A 462 -11.43 3.33 8.51
N ASP A 463 -10.55 3.56 9.49
CA ASP A 463 -9.12 3.23 9.38
C ASP A 463 -8.86 1.74 9.65
N ILE A 464 -9.52 1.18 10.67
CA ILE A 464 -9.35 -0.21 11.12
C ILE A 464 -10.73 -0.86 11.26
N ILE A 465 -10.92 -2.01 10.61
CA ILE A 465 -12.12 -2.84 10.78
C ILE A 465 -11.78 -4.01 11.70
N TYR A 466 -12.63 -4.27 12.68
CA TYR A 466 -12.31 -5.21 13.75
C TYR A 466 -13.04 -6.55 13.60
N ALA A 467 -12.36 -7.67 13.87
CA ALA A 467 -12.97 -9.00 13.89
C ALA A 467 -12.79 -9.67 15.26
N GLN A 468 -13.80 -10.44 15.69
CA GLN A 468 -13.64 -11.30 16.86
C GLN A 468 -12.63 -12.40 16.58
N MET A 469 -11.72 -12.58 17.52
CA MET A 469 -10.67 -13.58 17.44
C MET A 469 -11.23 -15.00 17.52
N PRO A 470 -10.75 -15.95 16.71
CA PRO A 470 -11.15 -17.35 16.85
C PRO A 470 -10.78 -17.89 18.24
N SER A 471 -11.59 -18.80 18.77
CA SER A 471 -11.38 -19.33 20.12
C SER A 471 -10.01 -19.98 20.25
N GLY A 472 -9.26 -19.60 21.30
CA GLY A 472 -7.91 -20.11 21.56
C GLY A 472 -6.80 -19.37 20.82
N LEU A 473 -7.13 -18.45 19.89
CA LEU A 473 -6.16 -17.62 19.17
C LEU A 473 -6.14 -16.20 19.74
N ASN A 474 -4.97 -15.57 19.78
CA ASN A 474 -4.80 -14.20 20.25
C ASN A 474 -3.81 -13.44 19.36
N GLY A 475 -4.24 -12.30 18.81
CA GLY A 475 -3.41 -11.43 17.97
C GLY A 475 -4.14 -10.93 16.72
N THR A 476 -3.92 -9.68 16.33
CA THR A 476 -4.50 -9.12 15.09
C THR A 476 -4.18 -9.95 13.84
N SER A 477 -3.10 -10.73 13.86
CA SER A 477 -2.73 -11.75 12.86
C SER A 477 -3.80 -12.82 12.60
N PHE A 478 -4.75 -13.06 13.51
CA PHE A 478 -5.88 -13.97 13.27
C PHE A 478 -7.22 -13.23 13.04
N ALA A 479 -7.21 -11.89 13.07
CA ALA A 479 -8.31 -11.06 12.59
C ALA A 479 -8.19 -10.81 11.07
N ALA A 480 -7.00 -10.44 10.59
CA ALA A 480 -6.71 -10.23 9.17
C ALA A 480 -7.19 -11.36 8.22
N PRO A 481 -6.90 -12.65 8.48
CA PRO A 481 -7.30 -13.73 7.57
C PRO A 481 -8.80 -13.92 7.48
N GLN A 482 -9.58 -13.43 8.45
CA GLN A 482 -11.04 -13.46 8.35
C GLN A 482 -11.59 -12.47 7.33
N PHE A 483 -10.87 -11.36 7.08
CA PHE A 483 -11.19 -10.41 6.01
C PHE A 483 -10.74 -10.94 4.66
N THR A 484 -9.56 -11.56 4.57
CA THR A 484 -9.10 -12.30 3.38
C THR A 484 -10.13 -13.32 2.95
N CYS A 485 -10.63 -14.10 3.90
CA CYS A 485 -11.66 -15.10 3.63
C CYS A 485 -12.96 -14.47 3.12
N LEU A 486 -13.43 -13.39 3.77
CA LEU A 486 -14.64 -12.67 3.36
C LEU A 486 -14.50 -12.07 1.95
N ALA A 487 -13.35 -11.46 1.64
CA ALA A 487 -13.05 -10.91 0.33
C ALA A 487 -13.07 -11.99 -0.76
N THR A 488 -12.44 -13.15 -0.48
CA THR A 488 -12.43 -14.31 -1.40
C THR A 488 -13.83 -14.81 -1.68
N ALA A 489 -14.65 -14.97 -0.63
CA ALA A 489 -16.03 -15.44 -0.78
C ALA A 489 -16.89 -14.42 -1.55
N LEU A 490 -16.69 -13.11 -1.32
CA LEU A 490 -17.41 -12.07 -2.04
C LEU A 490 -17.00 -12.01 -3.52
N ALA A 491 -15.70 -12.12 -3.83
CA ALA A 491 -15.20 -12.22 -5.20
C ALA A 491 -15.75 -13.44 -5.95
N ALA A 492 -15.93 -14.57 -5.25
CA ALA A 492 -16.52 -15.78 -5.83
C ALA A 492 -18.01 -15.61 -6.17
N GLU A 493 -18.78 -14.89 -5.33
CA GLU A 493 -20.21 -14.60 -5.55
C GLU A 493 -20.42 -13.47 -6.56
N ARG A 494 -19.48 -12.52 -6.65
CA ARG A 494 -19.52 -11.33 -7.51
C ARG A 494 -18.17 -11.17 -8.25
N PRO A 495 -17.87 -12.04 -9.22
CA PRO A 495 -16.61 -12.00 -9.97
C PRO A 495 -16.51 -10.79 -10.91
N ASP A 496 -17.59 -10.03 -11.07
CA ASP A 496 -17.63 -8.78 -11.83
C ASP A 496 -17.07 -7.58 -11.06
N LEU A 497 -16.89 -7.71 -9.73
CA LEU A 497 -16.40 -6.61 -8.89
C LEU A 497 -14.88 -6.55 -8.87
N THR A 498 -14.38 -5.32 -8.89
CA THR A 498 -13.01 -4.97 -8.54
C THR A 498 -12.78 -5.16 -7.03
N SER A 499 -11.52 -5.26 -6.65
CA SER A 499 -11.11 -5.32 -5.24
C SER A 499 -11.47 -4.08 -4.44
N TRP A 500 -11.49 -2.89 -5.06
CA TRP A 500 -11.98 -1.66 -4.41
C TRP A 500 -13.47 -1.77 -4.11
N GLU A 501 -14.29 -2.22 -5.06
CA GLU A 501 -15.73 -2.41 -4.83
C GLU A 501 -16.02 -3.48 -3.76
N ILE A 502 -15.23 -4.55 -3.73
CA ILE A 502 -15.29 -5.55 -2.67
C ILE A 502 -14.98 -4.92 -1.31
N LYS A 503 -13.92 -4.10 -1.21
CA LYS A 503 -13.58 -3.38 0.02
C LYS A 503 -14.72 -2.45 0.46
N GLU A 504 -15.25 -1.64 -0.45
CA GLU A 504 -16.34 -0.71 -0.15
C GLU A 504 -17.60 -1.43 0.29
N ALA A 505 -17.97 -2.54 -0.36
CA ALA A 505 -19.09 -3.36 0.07
C ALA A 505 -18.88 -3.93 1.48
N ILE A 506 -17.66 -4.31 1.84
CA ILE A 506 -17.31 -4.76 3.21
C ILE A 506 -17.41 -3.59 4.19
N LEU A 507 -16.82 -2.42 3.89
CA LEU A 507 -16.83 -1.24 4.75
C LEU A 507 -18.25 -0.73 5.03
N GLU A 508 -19.07 -0.61 3.99
CA GLU A 508 -20.44 -0.10 4.08
C GLU A 508 -21.40 -1.12 4.71
N ALA A 509 -21.06 -2.40 4.68
CA ALA A 509 -21.81 -3.44 5.40
C ALA A 509 -21.37 -3.59 6.86
N ALA A 510 -20.18 -3.10 7.23
CA ALA A 510 -19.57 -3.30 8.54
C ALA A 510 -20.40 -2.62 9.65
N PRO A 511 -20.93 -3.37 10.63
CA PRO A 511 -21.67 -2.79 11.74
C PRO A 511 -20.79 -1.86 12.57
N VAL A 512 -21.33 -0.71 12.97
CA VAL A 512 -20.65 0.21 13.89
C VAL A 512 -21.02 -0.16 15.32
N ILE A 513 -20.04 -0.53 16.12
CA ILE A 513 -20.17 -0.77 17.56
C ILE A 513 -19.39 0.32 18.28
N SER A 514 -20.10 1.18 19.02
CA SER A 514 -19.50 2.34 19.69
C SER A 514 -18.79 3.26 18.68
N THR A 515 -17.46 3.31 18.66
CA THR A 515 -16.64 4.20 17.81
C THR A 515 -15.87 3.47 16.70
N TYR A 516 -16.12 2.17 16.49
CA TYR A 516 -15.38 1.38 15.50
C TYR A 516 -16.30 0.43 14.73
N ARG A 517 -15.82 -0.01 13.55
CA ARG A 517 -16.53 -0.96 12.69
C ARG A 517 -16.11 -2.38 12.97
N THR A 518 -17.04 -3.32 12.83
CA THR A 518 -16.78 -4.76 12.95
C THR A 518 -16.99 -5.49 11.63
N LYS A 519 -16.31 -6.63 11.47
CA LYS A 519 -16.38 -7.45 10.26
C LYS A 519 -17.84 -7.85 9.97
N PRO A 520 -18.39 -7.53 8.79
CA PRO A 520 -19.73 -7.97 8.43
C PRO A 520 -19.79 -9.47 8.12
N THR A 521 -21.01 -9.98 7.98
CA THR A 521 -21.24 -11.30 7.39
C THR A 521 -21.13 -11.22 5.86
N LEU A 522 -20.86 -12.35 5.20
CA LEU A 522 -20.89 -12.44 3.74
C LEU A 522 -22.24 -11.97 3.17
N ALA A 523 -23.35 -12.36 3.80
CA ALA A 523 -24.69 -11.95 3.36
C ALA A 523 -24.90 -10.44 3.42
N ALA A 524 -24.38 -9.77 4.46
CA ALA A 524 -24.47 -8.31 4.58
C ALA A 524 -23.58 -7.61 3.54
N ALA A 525 -22.35 -8.08 3.36
CA ALA A 525 -21.43 -7.55 2.35
C ALA A 525 -21.98 -7.75 0.92
N LEU A 526 -22.53 -8.92 0.61
CA LEU A 526 -23.16 -9.20 -0.69
C LEU A 526 -24.41 -8.35 -0.94
N ALA A 527 -25.26 -8.16 0.08
CA ALA A 527 -26.40 -7.27 -0.03
C ALA A 527 -25.96 -5.83 -0.33
N LYS A 528 -24.89 -5.36 0.34
CA LYS A 528 -24.34 -4.03 0.12
C LYS A 528 -23.66 -3.90 -1.24
N ALA A 529 -22.95 -4.92 -1.70
CA ALA A 529 -22.38 -4.97 -3.06
C ALA A 529 -23.46 -4.85 -4.13
N ASN A 530 -24.60 -5.54 -3.97
CA ASN A 530 -25.72 -5.46 -4.91
C ASN A 530 -26.44 -4.09 -4.87
N GLU A 531 -26.41 -3.41 -3.73
CA GLU A 531 -26.95 -2.06 -3.55
C GLU A 531 -26.06 -1.00 -4.23
N LEU A 532 -24.75 -1.05 -3.96
CA LEU A 532 -23.78 -0.05 -4.43
C LEU A 532 -23.37 -0.28 -5.90
N PHE A 533 -23.22 -1.55 -6.28
CA PHE A 533 -22.71 -1.99 -7.58
C PHE A 533 -23.67 -3.01 -8.20
N PRO A 534 -24.87 -2.59 -8.65
CA PRO A 534 -25.82 -3.51 -9.25
C PRO A 534 -25.26 -4.09 -10.54
N GLU A 535 -25.31 -5.42 -10.69
CA GLU A 535 -24.77 -6.14 -11.85
C GLU A 535 -25.35 -5.57 -13.17
N GLY A 536 -24.46 -5.19 -14.08
CA GLY A 536 -24.84 -4.62 -15.38
C GLY A 536 -25.41 -3.20 -15.34
N ALA A 537 -25.42 -2.52 -14.18
CA ALA A 537 -25.72 -1.10 -14.12
C ALA A 537 -24.69 -0.32 -14.94
N PRO A 538 -25.11 0.63 -15.79
CA PRO A 538 -24.15 1.45 -16.51
C PRO A 538 -23.41 2.37 -15.54
N ILE A 539 -22.09 2.36 -15.61
CA ILE A 539 -21.25 3.34 -14.91
C ILE A 539 -21.65 4.74 -15.40
N PRO A 540 -21.88 5.73 -14.50
CA PRO A 540 -22.21 7.07 -14.94
C PRO A 540 -21.12 7.63 -15.85
N ASP A 541 -21.50 8.08 -17.04
CA ASP A 541 -20.56 8.67 -17.99
C ASP A 541 -20.14 10.08 -17.53
N ILE A 542 -19.00 10.12 -16.84
CA ILE A 542 -18.36 11.36 -16.43
C ILE A 542 -17.23 11.79 -17.39
N THR A 543 -17.07 11.13 -18.54
CA THR A 543 -16.05 11.54 -19.52
C THR A 543 -16.36 12.93 -20.09
N GLY A 544 -15.31 13.64 -20.50
CA GLY A 544 -15.40 14.96 -21.10
C GLY A 544 -14.89 16.08 -20.22
N THR A 545 -15.25 17.31 -20.57
CA THR A 545 -14.75 18.52 -19.91
C THR A 545 -15.74 19.02 -18.87
N TRP A 546 -15.25 19.32 -17.68
CA TRP A 546 -16.00 19.86 -16.55
C TRP A 546 -15.37 21.18 -16.13
N THR A 547 -16.17 22.22 -15.91
CA THR A 547 -15.65 23.54 -15.54
C THR A 547 -16.43 24.12 -14.39
N GLY A 548 -15.76 24.87 -13.52
CA GLY A 548 -16.44 25.67 -12.53
C GLY A 548 -15.48 26.25 -11.50
N THR A 549 -16.00 26.62 -10.35
CA THR A 549 -15.22 27.31 -9.33
C THR A 549 -14.71 26.34 -8.28
N TYR A 550 -13.56 26.67 -7.70
CA TYR A 550 -13.03 26.01 -6.52
C TYR A 550 -12.62 27.02 -5.44
N THR A 551 -12.56 26.55 -4.20
CA THR A 551 -12.01 27.24 -3.05
C THR A 551 -11.20 26.25 -2.24
N ALA A 552 -9.89 26.43 -2.17
CA ALA A 552 -9.02 25.67 -1.30
C ALA A 552 -8.26 26.59 -0.32
N ILE A 553 -8.05 26.10 0.89
CA ILE A 553 -7.20 26.75 1.89
C ILE A 553 -6.28 25.65 2.39
N GLY A 554 -5.02 25.64 1.97
CA GLY A 554 -4.03 24.66 2.40
C GLY A 554 -2.85 25.33 3.07
N LYS A 555 -2.37 24.78 4.19
CA LYS A 555 -1.05 25.12 4.74
C LYS A 555 -0.05 24.09 4.25
N ASN A 556 0.92 24.49 3.42
CA ASN A 556 2.08 23.65 3.16
C ASN A 556 3.08 23.85 4.32
N SER A 557 3.55 22.75 4.92
CA SER A 557 4.55 22.77 5.99
C SER A 557 5.99 22.98 5.49
N TYR A 558 6.24 22.84 4.19
CA TYR A 558 7.59 22.82 3.62
C TYR A 558 8.03 24.12 2.96
N THR A 559 7.11 25.06 2.76
CA THR A 559 7.42 26.36 2.16
C THR A 559 6.76 27.49 2.95
N PRO A 560 7.32 28.72 2.91
CA PRO A 560 6.69 29.89 3.52
C PRO A 560 5.47 30.37 2.72
N TRP A 561 4.71 29.46 2.09
CA TRP A 561 3.59 29.76 1.22
C TRP A 561 2.29 29.23 1.81
N THR A 562 1.28 30.09 1.87
CA THR A 562 -0.12 29.68 2.03
C THR A 562 -0.75 29.71 0.65
N TYR A 563 -1.32 28.57 0.24
CA TYR A 563 -2.13 28.49 -0.98
C TYR A 563 -3.56 28.86 -0.60
N ASN A 564 -3.99 30.06 -1.00
CA ASN A 564 -5.34 30.54 -0.74
C ASN A 564 -6.05 30.69 -2.09
N ASP A 565 -6.93 29.76 -2.37
CA ASP A 565 -7.08 29.23 -3.69
C ASP A 565 -8.54 29.37 -4.10
N GLY A 566 -8.93 30.59 -4.48
CA GLY A 566 -10.22 30.84 -5.12
C GLY A 566 -10.02 31.09 -6.61
N GLY A 567 -10.65 30.30 -7.47
CA GLY A 567 -10.52 30.49 -8.91
C GLY A 567 -11.35 29.53 -9.75
N ASP A 568 -11.00 29.44 -11.03
CA ASP A 568 -11.65 28.55 -11.97
C ASP A 568 -10.82 27.28 -12.14
N GLN A 569 -11.50 26.13 -12.14
CA GLN A 569 -10.93 24.84 -12.42
C GLN A 569 -11.62 24.17 -13.60
N VAL A 570 -10.83 23.43 -14.37
CA VAL A 570 -11.27 22.62 -15.51
C VAL A 570 -10.74 21.21 -15.32
N TRP A 571 -11.62 20.23 -15.36
CA TRP A 571 -11.24 18.81 -15.43
C TRP A 571 -11.53 18.30 -16.84
N THR A 572 -10.64 17.49 -17.38
CA THR A 572 -10.85 16.75 -18.63
C THR A 572 -10.68 15.29 -18.32
N ILE A 573 -11.81 14.61 -18.11
CA ILE A 573 -11.86 13.18 -17.77
C ILE A 573 -11.78 12.40 -19.09
N ALA A 574 -10.70 11.64 -19.25
CA ALA A 574 -10.36 10.95 -20.49
C ALA A 574 -10.89 9.51 -20.52
N SER A 575 -11.04 8.89 -19.35
CA SER A 575 -11.47 7.49 -19.24
C SER A 575 -12.30 7.27 -17.99
N VAL A 576 -13.25 6.35 -18.12
CA VAL A 576 -13.89 5.65 -17.01
C VAL A 576 -13.83 4.16 -17.35
N SER A 577 -13.22 3.34 -16.49
CA SER A 577 -13.18 1.88 -16.59
C SER A 577 -13.49 1.33 -15.22
N ASP A 578 -14.47 0.44 -15.12
CA ASP A 578 -14.72 -0.35 -13.90
C ASP A 578 -14.78 0.53 -12.65
N HIS A 579 -15.61 1.58 -12.73
CA HIS A 579 -15.79 2.61 -11.71
C HIS A 579 -14.59 3.53 -11.45
N TYR A 580 -13.39 3.24 -11.95
CA TYR A 580 -12.25 4.16 -11.89
C TYR A 580 -12.32 5.24 -13.00
N PHE A 581 -12.07 6.49 -12.64
CA PHE A 581 -11.92 7.59 -13.59
C PHE A 581 -10.55 8.24 -13.49
N SER A 582 -10.06 8.76 -14.61
CA SER A 582 -8.85 9.58 -14.62
C SER A 582 -8.91 10.67 -15.69
N GLY A 583 -8.19 11.76 -15.42
CA GLY A 583 -8.18 12.92 -16.27
C GLY A 583 -7.06 13.89 -15.94
N THR A 584 -6.99 14.93 -16.76
CA THR A 584 -6.15 16.10 -16.47
C THR A 584 -6.99 17.17 -15.80
N MET A 585 -6.35 18.03 -15.03
CA MET A 585 -6.97 19.25 -14.54
C MET A 585 -6.11 20.48 -14.84
N SER A 586 -6.77 21.63 -14.96
CA SER A 586 -6.13 22.93 -14.91
C SER A 586 -6.85 23.83 -13.93
N ILE A 587 -6.08 24.56 -13.12
CA ILE A 587 -6.58 25.50 -12.12
C ILE A 587 -6.00 26.87 -12.46
N THR A 588 -6.82 27.90 -12.42
CA THR A 588 -6.41 29.29 -12.56
C THR A 588 -6.78 30.07 -11.31
N GLY A 589 -6.04 31.14 -11.01
CA GLY A 589 -6.31 31.99 -9.85
C GLY A 589 -5.74 31.48 -8.52
N VAL A 590 -4.85 30.49 -8.55
CA VAL A 590 -4.07 30.02 -7.37
C VAL A 590 -3.30 31.21 -6.80
N GLN A 591 -3.63 31.67 -5.59
CA GLN A 591 -2.92 32.81 -4.99
C GLN A 591 -1.76 32.32 -4.16
N LEU A 592 -0.56 32.78 -4.50
CA LEU A 592 0.65 32.53 -3.71
C LEU A 592 0.73 33.60 -2.63
N ARG A 593 0.65 33.21 -1.36
CA ARG A 593 0.77 34.14 -0.22
C ARG A 593 1.94 33.79 0.67
N TRP A 594 2.71 34.78 1.11
CA TRP A 594 3.73 34.57 2.13
C TRP A 594 3.08 34.22 3.48
N ASP A 595 3.50 33.14 4.10
CA ASP A 595 2.99 32.59 5.37
C ASP A 595 3.07 33.59 6.53
N GLN A 596 4.16 34.35 6.60
CA GLN A 596 4.47 35.27 7.70
C GLN A 596 3.70 36.59 7.59
N SER A 597 3.46 37.09 6.37
CA SER A 597 2.83 38.40 6.15
C SER A 597 1.40 38.32 5.61
N GLY A 598 0.99 37.19 5.05
CA GLY A 598 -0.26 37.01 4.33
C GLY A 598 -0.34 37.77 2.99
N GLU A 599 0.74 38.45 2.59
CA GLU A 599 0.81 39.24 1.35
C GLU A 599 0.77 38.33 0.13
N VAL A 600 -0.01 38.75 -0.88
CA VAL A 600 -0.10 38.06 -2.17
C VAL A 600 1.18 38.33 -2.95
N ALA A 601 1.97 37.28 -3.19
CA ALA A 601 3.16 37.32 -4.01
C ALA A 601 2.85 37.18 -5.51
N GLY A 602 1.74 36.52 -5.84
CA GLY A 602 1.33 36.35 -7.24
C GLY A 602 0.14 35.42 -7.42
N TYR A 603 -0.17 35.17 -8.70
CA TYR A 603 -1.17 34.22 -9.14
C TYR A 603 -0.51 33.19 -10.04
N ALA A 604 -0.78 31.92 -9.78
CA ALA A 604 -0.32 30.81 -10.62
C ALA A 604 -1.47 30.22 -11.43
N SER A 605 -1.11 29.66 -12.59
CA SER A 605 -1.95 28.69 -13.29
C SER A 605 -1.28 27.33 -13.16
N CYS A 606 -2.05 26.34 -12.74
CA CYS A 606 -1.56 25.02 -12.42
C CYS A 606 -2.19 23.99 -13.34
N THR A 607 -1.42 22.97 -13.68
CA THR A 607 -1.91 21.78 -14.38
C THR A 607 -1.65 20.57 -13.51
N GLY A 608 -2.52 19.59 -13.58
CA GLY A 608 -2.50 18.44 -12.71
C GLY A 608 -3.26 17.25 -13.29
N THR A 609 -3.46 16.27 -12.43
CA THR A 609 -4.24 15.07 -12.69
C THR A 609 -5.39 14.99 -11.70
N VAL A 610 -6.49 14.37 -12.12
CA VAL A 610 -7.60 14.01 -11.26
C VAL A 610 -7.93 12.55 -11.50
N SER A 611 -8.15 11.79 -10.44
CA SER A 611 -8.49 10.38 -10.53
C SER A 611 -9.22 9.90 -9.28
N GLY A 612 -10.00 8.83 -9.41
CA GLY A 612 -10.76 8.27 -8.30
C GLY A 612 -11.73 7.21 -8.77
N TYR A 613 -12.70 6.89 -7.93
CA TYR A 613 -13.76 5.92 -8.18
C TYR A 613 -15.13 6.60 -8.17
N ILE A 614 -16.05 6.13 -8.99
CA ILE A 614 -17.44 6.58 -9.06
C ILE A 614 -18.40 5.45 -8.69
N TYR A 615 -19.28 5.70 -7.75
CA TYR A 615 -20.28 4.71 -7.30
C TYR A 615 -21.58 5.41 -6.93
N GLY A 616 -22.69 4.97 -7.54
CA GLY A 616 -23.95 5.69 -7.48
C GLY A 616 -23.78 7.15 -7.93
N SER A 617 -23.97 8.07 -6.98
CA SER A 617 -23.79 9.52 -7.18
C SER A 617 -22.53 10.06 -6.50
N THR A 618 -21.62 9.21 -6.03
CA THR A 618 -20.42 9.62 -5.29
C THR A 618 -19.18 9.45 -6.17
N LEU A 619 -18.28 10.43 -6.12
CA LEU A 619 -16.93 10.38 -6.68
C LEU A 619 -15.96 10.49 -5.52
N ASP A 620 -15.30 9.38 -5.16
CA ASP A 620 -14.21 9.38 -4.17
C ASP A 620 -12.88 9.39 -4.91
N GLY A 621 -12.05 10.41 -4.70
CA GLY A 621 -10.83 10.55 -5.47
C GLY A 621 -9.88 11.60 -4.96
N SER A 622 -8.85 11.84 -5.76
CA SER A 622 -7.87 12.86 -5.51
C SER A 622 -7.61 13.69 -6.76
N TYR A 623 -7.15 14.91 -6.56
CA TYR A 623 -6.51 15.66 -7.61
C TYR A 623 -5.17 16.21 -7.14
N THR A 624 -4.19 16.17 -8.04
CA THR A 624 -2.81 16.59 -7.76
C THR A 624 -2.37 17.59 -8.83
N TYR A 625 -1.88 18.75 -8.43
CA TYR A 625 -1.40 19.78 -9.36
C TYR A 625 -0.02 20.31 -8.99
N TYR A 626 0.73 20.69 -10.02
CA TYR A 626 2.06 21.27 -9.85
C TYR A 626 1.98 22.80 -9.85
N VAL A 627 2.60 23.42 -8.86
CA VAL A 627 2.73 24.87 -8.74
C VAL A 627 4.14 25.26 -9.18
N LYS A 628 4.26 25.68 -10.44
CA LYS A 628 5.57 25.97 -11.07
C LYS A 628 6.41 26.98 -10.31
N ASP A 629 5.78 27.99 -9.72
CA ASP A 629 6.47 29.09 -9.05
C ASP A 629 7.08 28.68 -7.70
N THR A 630 6.54 27.62 -7.07
CA THR A 630 7.06 27.08 -5.81
C THR A 630 7.87 25.80 -6.01
N GLY A 631 7.67 25.11 -7.14
CA GLY A 631 8.26 23.78 -7.36
C GLY A 631 7.52 22.67 -6.63
N ASP A 632 6.36 22.96 -6.03
CA ASP A 632 5.62 22.03 -5.19
C ASP A 632 4.50 21.31 -5.96
N TYR A 633 4.18 20.10 -5.50
CA TYR A 633 2.93 19.42 -5.83
C TYR A 633 1.94 19.58 -4.67
N VAL A 634 0.67 19.84 -5.01
CA VAL A 634 -0.43 19.91 -4.05
C VAL A 634 -1.44 18.83 -4.40
N THR A 635 -1.78 18.00 -3.42
CA THR A 635 -2.76 16.92 -3.56
C THR A 635 -3.92 17.15 -2.60
N TRP A 636 -5.13 16.98 -3.10
CA TRP A 636 -6.36 17.02 -2.32
C TRP A 636 -7.19 15.77 -2.55
N HIS A 637 -7.75 15.23 -1.47
CA HIS A 637 -8.72 14.13 -1.51
C HIS A 637 -10.14 14.69 -1.38
N PHE A 638 -11.08 14.11 -2.11
CA PHE A 638 -12.48 14.52 -2.11
C PHE A 638 -13.42 13.33 -2.20
N GLU A 639 -14.61 13.50 -1.63
CA GLU A 639 -15.76 12.62 -1.79
C GLU A 639 -16.90 13.49 -2.31
N ALA A 640 -16.94 13.70 -3.63
CA ALA A 640 -17.84 14.62 -4.30
C ALA A 640 -19.16 13.96 -4.69
N THR A 641 -20.22 14.76 -4.83
CA THR A 641 -21.53 14.29 -5.31
C THR A 641 -21.73 14.65 -6.78
N LEU A 642 -22.07 13.67 -7.61
CA LEU A 642 -22.56 13.82 -8.97
C LEU A 642 -24.09 13.93 -8.99
N SER A 643 -24.59 15.05 -9.47
CA SER A 643 -26.02 15.28 -9.72
C SER A 643 -26.24 15.76 -11.15
N GLY A 644 -26.59 14.82 -12.03
CA GLY A 644 -26.74 15.10 -13.47
C GLY A 644 -25.42 15.54 -14.10
N ASN A 645 -25.37 16.79 -14.55
CA ASN A 645 -24.18 17.39 -15.16
C ASN A 645 -23.35 18.23 -14.18
N THR A 646 -23.55 18.04 -12.87
CA THR A 646 -22.85 18.82 -11.84
C THR A 646 -22.11 17.91 -10.87
N ILE A 647 -20.85 18.22 -10.57
CA ILE A 647 -20.08 17.62 -9.47
C ILE A 647 -19.89 18.67 -8.39
N THR A 648 -20.24 18.35 -7.14
CA THR A 648 -20.12 19.26 -5.99
C THR A 648 -19.35 18.63 -4.85
N TYR A 649 -18.49 19.41 -4.20
CA TYR A 649 -17.78 19.01 -3.00
C TYR A 649 -17.61 20.18 -2.04
N GLU A 650 -17.65 19.91 -0.74
CA GLU A 650 -17.31 20.86 0.31
C GLU A 650 -16.87 20.13 1.58
N ARG A 651 -15.67 20.41 2.08
CA ARG A 651 -15.16 19.88 3.35
C ARG A 651 -14.21 20.86 4.04
N SER A 652 -14.37 20.96 5.36
CA SER A 652 -13.38 21.55 6.26
C SER A 652 -12.56 20.43 6.92
N TYR A 653 -11.24 20.59 6.97
CA TYR A 653 -10.30 19.64 7.58
C TYR A 653 -9.81 20.17 8.93
N THR A 654 -9.40 19.25 9.81
CA THR A 654 -8.99 19.55 11.20
C THR A 654 -7.74 20.43 11.31
N SER A 655 -6.93 20.54 10.25
CA SER A 655 -5.73 21.38 10.17
C SER A 655 -6.01 22.86 9.84
N GLY A 656 -7.28 23.27 9.79
CA GLY A 656 -7.70 24.58 9.28
C GLY A 656 -7.65 24.68 7.76
N SER A 657 -7.50 23.53 7.10
CA SER A 657 -7.58 23.43 5.64
C SER A 657 -9.04 23.31 5.20
N TYR A 658 -9.36 23.77 4.00
CA TYR A 658 -10.72 23.73 3.43
C TYR A 658 -10.63 23.42 1.95
N LEU A 659 -11.57 22.64 1.43
CA LEU A 659 -11.74 22.43 0.01
C LEU A 659 -13.23 22.44 -0.35
N SER A 660 -13.59 23.24 -1.35
CA SER A 660 -14.88 23.17 -2.01
C SER A 660 -14.73 23.37 -3.51
N PHE A 661 -15.58 22.70 -4.27
CA PHE A 661 -15.73 23.00 -5.68
C PHE A 661 -17.13 22.67 -6.21
N THR A 662 -17.50 23.36 -7.29
CA THR A 662 -18.67 23.03 -8.10
C THR A 662 -18.27 23.04 -9.56
N LEU A 663 -18.46 21.92 -10.24
CA LEU A 663 -18.10 21.70 -11.63
C LEU A 663 -19.33 21.36 -12.46
N THR A 664 -19.39 21.85 -13.69
CA THR A 664 -20.46 21.55 -14.65
C THR A 664 -19.91 20.98 -15.95
N LYS A 665 -20.48 19.85 -16.40
CA LYS A 665 -20.13 19.18 -17.66
C LYS A 665 -20.39 20.11 -18.84
N GLN A 666 -19.40 20.26 -19.71
CA GLN A 666 -19.47 21.08 -20.91
C GLN A 666 -19.95 20.25 -22.11
N GLY A 667 -20.91 20.78 -22.86
CA GLY A 667 -21.31 20.22 -24.17
C GLY A 667 -22.17 18.95 -24.13
N SER A 668 -23.07 18.83 -23.15
CA SER A 668 -24.08 17.75 -23.11
C SER A 668 -25.02 17.74 -24.31
#